data_AF-A0A0D9Z1A2-F1
#
_entry.id   AF-A0A0D9Z1A2-F1
#
_cell.length_a   1.000
_cell.length_b   1.000
_cell.length_c   1.000
_cell.angle_alpha   90.00
_cell.angle_beta   90.00
_cell.angle_gamma   90.00
#
_symmetry.space_group_name_H-M   'P 1'
#
loop_
_entity.id
_entity.type
_entity.pdbx_description
1 polymer ?
#
loop_
_entity_poly.entity_id
_entity_poly.type
_entity_poly.pdbx_seq_one_letter_code
_entity_poly.pdbx_strand_id
1 'polypeptide(L)'
;MQYDKWALESTYRSDGICPWAHGPFILPSISGEAAINREERRTCDVHEAHATRSSIDQGKTARTFDAKSSNWSGMDVVWPHGHGVWGSSSASRRSAMLHGSLDIWIHEARNLPNMDIVSKTVVDILGTKKKKKAANGAMTSDPYVTVQLASATVARTYVVNDDENPVWAQHFLVPVAHEAPAVHFLVKDSDVFGAELIGEVVVPAEQLEAGEHVEGVYPVLDPAAGKPCAPGAVLRLSVQYIPVARLTMYHHGVTPGPDFAGVPNTYFPLRRGGRVTLYQDAHVPEGSLPEIRLGNGALYRQGQCWHDVYDAISQARRLIYITGWSVFHTIQLVRHGGAGVSLGDLLKRKSQEGVRVLLLVWDDPTSRNVLGIQMEGYMGTRDEETRRFFKHSSVQILLCPRSAGKRHSWVKQQETGTIFTHHQKTVILDADAGNHKRKIVAFVGGLDLCGGRYDTPTHPLFRSLQTLHKDDYYNPNFAVLDAQGPREPWHDLHSKIDGPAAYDVLTNFEERWLKASKRSGVKKLSKANNDTLLWIGRIPDIASIDDEVYSSDNDPERWDVQIFRSIDSNSVKGFPKNPREATSKNLVCGKNVLIDMSVQTAYVNAIRGAQHFIYIENQYFLGSSFNWDSHKDVGANNLIPIEIVLKIANKIYANERFSAYIVIPMWPEGNPTGAPTQRILYWQKKTMQMMYEVIHKALKEVGLDNTYEPQDYLNFFCLGNREAGGSPSTCSGSSSANNPQDQAKKNRRFMVYVHSKGMIVDDEYVIIGSANINQRSMEGTRDTEIAMGAYQPQYTWANMLSAPRGQIYGYRMSLWAEHIGAVEESFSCPESLECTRQVRHIGEQNWRQFASSEVSEMRGHLVKYPVSVARDGKVKPLPGCAAFPDLGGNICGTFLPIQENLTI
;
A
#
# COMPACT_ATOMS: atom_id res chain seq x y z
N MET A 1 31.93 22.05 1.03
CA MET A 1 30.92 21.65 0.02
C MET A 1 29.80 22.67 0.08
N GLN A 2 29.86 23.63 -0.83
CA GLN A 2 28.90 24.73 -0.99
C GLN A 2 27.58 24.17 -1.53
N TYR A 3 26.47 24.58 -0.91
CA TYR A 3 25.12 24.34 -1.39
C TYR A 3 24.82 25.36 -2.50
N ASP A 4 24.50 24.86 -3.70
CA ASP A 4 23.99 25.70 -4.79
C ASP A 4 22.50 25.99 -4.58
N LYS A 5 22.22 27.30 -4.55
CA LYS A 5 20.91 27.95 -4.53
C LYS A 5 20.22 27.76 -5.87
N TRP A 6 18.90 27.58 -5.92
CA TRP A 6 18.02 28.08 -6.99
C TRP A 6 16.58 28.27 -6.46
N ALA A 7 16.12 29.53 -6.40
CA ALA A 7 14.79 29.99 -6.82
C ALA A 7 14.63 31.51 -6.61
N LEU A 8 14.19 32.18 -7.69
CA LEU A 8 13.39 33.41 -7.79
C LEU A 8 13.99 34.75 -7.33
N GLU A 9 14.33 35.59 -8.32
CA GLU A 9 14.25 37.05 -8.22
C GLU A 9 12.97 37.54 -8.93
N SER A 10 12.14 38.28 -8.20
CA SER A 10 11.09 39.13 -8.74
C SER A 10 11.29 40.55 -8.20
N THR A 11 11.55 41.53 -9.07
CA THR A 11 11.29 42.95 -8.76
C THR A 11 11.13 43.78 -10.05
N TYR A 12 10.20 44.72 -9.96
CA TYR A 12 9.78 45.68 -10.98
C TYR A 12 10.82 46.77 -11.29
N ARG A 13 10.91 47.13 -12.60
CA ARG A 13 11.27 48.42 -13.26
C ARG A 13 12.50 49.25 -12.84
N SER A 14 13.40 49.50 -13.82
CA SER A 14 13.74 50.84 -14.36
C SER A 14 14.74 50.75 -15.54
N ASP A 15 14.70 51.75 -16.42
CA ASP A 15 15.40 51.90 -17.71
C ASP A 15 16.92 51.67 -17.75
N GLY A 16 17.45 51.23 -18.91
CA GLY A 16 18.90 51.22 -19.17
C GLY A 16 19.34 50.49 -20.45
N ILE A 17 19.94 51.25 -21.37
CA ILE A 17 20.42 50.96 -22.73
C ILE A 17 21.62 49.97 -22.82
N CYS A 18 21.50 48.92 -23.68
CA CYS A 18 22.48 48.34 -24.65
C CYS A 18 23.82 47.67 -24.17
N PRO A 19 24.63 47.03 -25.05
CA PRO A 19 24.50 45.73 -25.75
C PRO A 19 25.71 44.77 -25.49
N TRP A 20 25.75 43.57 -26.11
CA TRP A 20 26.88 42.95 -26.86
C TRP A 20 26.78 41.42 -26.97
N ALA A 21 27.33 40.94 -28.09
CA ALA A 21 27.17 39.66 -28.76
C ALA A 21 28.06 38.51 -28.23
N HIS A 22 27.72 37.26 -28.56
CA HIS A 22 28.46 36.43 -29.54
C HIS A 22 27.86 35.02 -29.68
N GLY A 23 27.93 34.51 -30.91
CA GLY A 23 27.24 33.34 -31.43
C GLY A 23 27.92 31.97 -31.19
N PRO A 24 27.49 30.93 -31.94
CA PRO A 24 27.45 29.53 -31.50
C PRO A 24 28.59 28.66 -32.03
N PHE A 25 28.75 27.48 -31.43
CA PHE A 25 29.56 26.39 -31.98
C PHE A 25 28.74 25.13 -32.26
N ILE A 26 29.15 24.44 -33.32
CA ILE A 26 28.42 23.51 -34.19
C ILE A 26 29.13 22.15 -34.19
N LEU A 27 28.35 21.06 -34.06
CA LEU A 27 28.51 19.67 -34.61
C LEU A 27 29.74 18.79 -34.22
N PRO A 28 29.81 17.48 -34.59
CA PRO A 28 28.81 16.59 -35.24
C PRO A 28 28.64 15.16 -34.64
N SER A 29 27.58 14.53 -35.15
CA SER A 29 27.23 13.10 -35.23
C SER A 29 28.18 12.24 -36.08
N ILE A 30 28.27 10.93 -35.79
CA ILE A 30 28.70 9.89 -36.74
C ILE A 30 27.78 8.67 -36.63
N SER A 31 27.28 8.24 -37.79
CA SER A 31 26.53 7.02 -38.12
C SER A 31 27.46 5.96 -38.76
N GLY A 32 27.09 4.68 -38.74
CA GLY A 32 27.70 3.64 -39.57
C GLY A 32 26.94 2.31 -39.54
N GLU A 33 26.38 1.94 -40.70
CA GLU A 33 25.79 0.64 -41.05
C GLU A 33 26.84 -0.43 -41.39
N ALA A 34 26.49 -1.72 -41.33
CA ALA A 34 26.43 -2.64 -42.50
C ALA A 34 26.36 -4.14 -42.10
N ALA A 35 25.64 -4.90 -42.92
CA ALA A 35 25.30 -6.33 -42.83
C ALA A 35 26.36 -7.28 -43.44
N ILE A 36 26.16 -8.62 -43.35
CA ILE A 36 26.19 -9.63 -44.46
C ILE A 36 26.16 -11.12 -43.99
N ASN A 37 25.23 -11.90 -44.59
CA ASN A 37 25.16 -13.33 -45.04
C ASN A 37 25.28 -14.57 -44.09
N ARG A 38 24.27 -15.48 -44.09
CA ARG A 38 24.02 -16.76 -44.87
C ARG A 38 24.87 -17.95 -44.39
N GLU A 39 24.54 -19.24 -44.43
CA GLU A 39 23.47 -20.17 -44.86
C GLU A 39 23.78 -21.48 -44.06
N GLU A 40 22.86 -22.38 -43.69
CA GLU A 40 22.56 -23.60 -44.46
C GLU A 40 21.42 -24.41 -43.80
N ARG A 41 20.60 -25.04 -44.65
CA ARG A 41 19.58 -26.04 -44.35
C ARG A 41 20.20 -27.44 -44.39
N ARG A 42 19.67 -28.39 -43.61
CA ARG A 42 19.39 -29.77 -44.07
C ARG A 42 18.09 -30.30 -43.45
N THR A 43 17.37 -31.04 -44.28
CA THR A 43 16.02 -31.61 -44.13
C THR A 43 16.09 -33.14 -44.14
N CYS A 44 14.94 -33.76 -43.78
CA CYS A 44 14.48 -35.14 -44.07
C CYS A 44 15.04 -36.25 -43.16
N ASP A 45 14.31 -37.30 -42.74
CA ASP A 45 12.89 -37.71 -42.85
C ASP A 45 12.67 -38.97 -41.97
N VAL A 46 11.44 -39.14 -41.44
CA VAL A 46 10.59 -40.36 -41.30
C VAL A 46 11.15 -41.67 -40.69
N HIS A 47 10.48 -42.18 -39.62
CA HIS A 47 9.81 -43.51 -39.63
C HIS A 47 8.88 -43.79 -38.41
N GLU A 48 7.77 -44.44 -38.79
CA GLU A 48 6.61 -45.10 -38.16
C GLU A 48 6.68 -45.90 -36.83
N ALA A 49 5.55 -45.80 -36.10
CA ALA A 49 4.59 -46.83 -35.63
C ALA A 49 4.96 -47.99 -34.67
N HIS A 50 4.16 -48.11 -33.59
CA HIS A 50 3.33 -49.25 -33.10
C HIS A 50 3.14 -49.17 -31.56
N ALA A 51 1.92 -49.02 -31.04
CA ALA A 51 1.02 -50.05 -30.47
C ALA A 51 1.63 -50.79 -29.25
N THR A 52 1.04 -50.92 -28.05
CA THR A 52 -0.27 -51.50 -27.68
C THR A 52 -0.50 -51.44 -26.15
N ARG A 53 -1.77 -51.33 -25.74
CA ARG A 53 -2.47 -51.85 -24.53
C ARG A 53 -1.67 -52.45 -23.34
N SER A 54 -2.08 -52.10 -22.11
CA SER A 54 -2.81 -53.03 -21.21
C SER A 54 -3.42 -52.34 -19.98
N SER A 55 -4.59 -52.85 -19.60
CA SER A 55 -5.41 -52.60 -18.42
C SER A 55 -4.98 -53.46 -17.22
N ILE A 56 -5.33 -53.08 -15.98
CA ILE A 56 -6.07 -53.89 -14.97
C ILE A 56 -5.89 -53.38 -13.51
N ASP A 57 -7.03 -53.30 -12.81
CA ASP A 57 -7.36 -53.40 -11.36
C ASP A 57 -6.53 -52.71 -10.26
N GLN A 58 -7.17 -51.87 -9.43
CA GLN A 58 -7.97 -52.18 -8.22
C GLN A 58 -7.18 -52.86 -7.10
N GLY A 59 -7.18 -52.22 -5.92
CA GLY A 59 -6.69 -52.85 -4.70
C GLY A 59 -6.60 -51.90 -3.50
N LYS A 60 -7.76 -51.56 -2.92
CA LYS A 60 -7.85 -50.99 -1.57
C LYS A 60 -7.25 -51.97 -0.55
N THR A 61 -6.44 -51.48 0.39
CA THR A 61 -6.47 -51.97 1.78
C THR A 61 -5.92 -50.92 2.73
N ALA A 62 -6.83 -50.38 3.54
CA ALA A 62 -6.51 -49.68 4.78
C ALA A 62 -6.08 -50.71 5.84
N ARG A 63 -5.04 -50.40 6.61
CA ARG A 63 -4.81 -50.97 7.93
C ARG A 63 -4.35 -49.90 8.90
N THR A 64 -5.26 -49.62 9.83
CA THR A 64 -5.06 -49.08 11.16
C THR A 64 -3.95 -49.82 11.90
N PHE A 65 -3.09 -49.10 12.64
CA PHE A 65 -2.37 -49.66 13.78
C PHE A 65 -2.37 -48.70 14.96
N ASP A 66 -2.85 -49.25 16.07
CA ASP A 66 -2.98 -48.66 17.39
C ASP A 66 -1.66 -48.31 18.05
N ALA A 67 -1.72 -47.24 18.84
CA ALA A 67 -0.72 -46.85 19.81
C ALA A 67 -0.72 -47.79 21.02
N LYS A 68 0.45 -48.29 21.41
CA LYS A 68 0.75 -48.63 22.81
C LYS A 68 2.19 -48.30 23.18
N SER A 69 2.28 -47.68 24.34
CA SER A 69 3.45 -47.24 25.08
C SER A 69 4.27 -48.40 25.66
N SER A 70 5.58 -48.21 25.76
CA SER A 70 6.41 -48.86 26.77
C SER A 70 7.69 -48.05 27.03
N ASN A 71 7.84 -47.61 28.28
CA ASN A 71 9.04 -47.05 28.88
C ASN A 71 10.21 -48.03 28.82
N TRP A 72 11.39 -47.60 28.33
CA TRP A 72 12.68 -48.18 28.70
C TRP A 72 13.71 -47.07 28.91
N SER A 73 14.24 -47.05 30.13
CA SER A 73 15.33 -46.22 30.61
C SER A 73 16.67 -46.88 30.32
N GLY A 74 17.66 -46.09 29.91
CA GLY A 74 19.07 -46.38 30.19
C GLY A 74 19.96 -46.72 28.98
N MET A 75 20.97 -45.86 28.84
CA MET A 75 22.30 -46.09 28.25
C MET A 75 22.54 -45.85 26.75
N ASP A 76 23.55 -44.99 26.57
CA ASP A 76 24.51 -44.81 25.48
C ASP A 76 24.06 -44.14 24.19
N VAL A 77 24.36 -42.84 24.14
CA VAL A 77 24.34 -41.97 22.96
C VAL A 77 25.39 -42.47 21.97
N VAL A 78 24.95 -43.32 21.05
CA VAL A 78 25.69 -43.64 19.82
C VAL A 78 25.27 -42.63 18.76
N TRP A 79 26.23 -41.82 18.31
CA TRP A 79 26.08 -40.93 17.17
C TRP A 79 25.73 -41.74 15.90
N PRO A 80 24.58 -41.53 15.25
CA PRO A 80 24.40 -42.06 13.91
C PRO A 80 25.21 -41.18 12.95
N HIS A 81 26.35 -41.70 12.52
CA HIS A 81 27.08 -41.22 11.35
C HIS A 81 26.22 -41.38 10.09
N GLY A 82 25.30 -40.43 9.88
CA GLY A 82 24.72 -40.14 8.58
C GLY A 82 25.61 -39.12 7.88
N HIS A 83 26.74 -39.55 7.33
CA HIS A 83 27.53 -38.74 6.40
C HIS A 83 26.76 -38.60 5.06
N GLY A 84 25.74 -37.74 5.06
CA GLY A 84 25.39 -36.98 3.87
C GLY A 84 26.39 -35.84 3.79
N VAL A 85 27.33 -35.92 2.85
CA VAL A 85 28.28 -34.84 2.58
C VAL A 85 27.47 -33.63 2.09
N TRP A 86 27.30 -32.61 2.95
CA TRP A 86 26.85 -31.27 2.55
C TRP A 86 28.02 -30.58 1.85
N GLY A 87 28.36 -31.11 0.68
CA GLY A 87 29.38 -30.57 -0.19
C GLY A 87 28.86 -29.35 -0.91
N SER A 88 29.63 -28.26 -0.81
CA SER A 88 29.65 -27.20 -1.81
C SER A 88 29.97 -27.83 -3.18
N SER A 89 28.92 -28.14 -3.94
CA SER A 89 29.02 -28.26 -5.40
C SER A 89 28.17 -27.15 -5.99
N SER A 90 28.80 -26.31 -6.81
CA SER A 90 28.20 -25.32 -7.69
C SER A 90 27.35 -25.94 -8.82
N ALA A 91 26.62 -27.01 -8.53
CA ALA A 91 25.52 -27.45 -9.35
C ALA A 91 24.44 -26.37 -9.22
N SER A 92 24.03 -25.81 -10.35
CA SER A 92 22.92 -24.86 -10.47
C SER A 92 21.71 -25.37 -9.70
N ARG A 93 21.54 -24.95 -8.44
CA ARG A 93 20.35 -25.25 -7.64
C ARG A 93 19.17 -24.67 -8.39
N ARG A 94 18.18 -25.49 -8.71
CA ARG A 94 17.05 -25.05 -9.51
C ARG A 94 16.16 -24.19 -8.61
N SER A 95 15.73 -23.05 -9.16
CA SER A 95 14.82 -22.17 -8.44
C SER A 95 13.44 -22.82 -8.32
N ALA A 96 12.81 -22.67 -7.17
CA ALA A 96 11.43 -23.08 -6.91
C ALA A 96 10.55 -21.85 -6.67
N MET A 97 9.30 -21.91 -7.10
CA MET A 97 8.30 -20.86 -6.83
C MET A 97 7.60 -21.16 -5.50
N LEU A 98 7.99 -20.46 -4.45
CA LEU A 98 7.34 -20.58 -3.15
C LEU A 98 6.19 -19.57 -3.06
N HIS A 99 4.99 -20.00 -3.49
CA HIS A 99 3.73 -19.24 -3.40
C HIS A 99 2.82 -19.82 -2.31
N GLY A 100 2.74 -19.15 -1.17
CA GLY A 100 2.03 -19.66 0.01
C GLY A 100 2.54 -19.02 1.29
N SER A 101 2.73 -19.80 2.34
CA SER A 101 3.26 -19.31 3.62
C SER A 101 4.43 -20.15 4.08
N LEU A 102 5.43 -19.51 4.69
CA LEU A 102 6.46 -20.21 5.45
C LEU A 102 6.08 -20.15 6.94
N ASP A 103 5.92 -21.32 7.54
CA ASP A 103 5.82 -21.51 8.99
C ASP A 103 7.23 -21.73 9.53
N ILE A 104 7.74 -20.77 10.31
CA ILE A 104 9.13 -20.68 10.72
C ILE A 104 9.22 -20.56 12.24
N TRP A 105 10.04 -21.42 12.85
CA TRP A 105 10.49 -21.30 14.22
C TRP A 105 12.00 -21.07 14.27
N ILE A 106 12.40 -20.01 14.96
CA ILE A 106 13.81 -19.74 15.27
C ILE A 106 13.98 -19.88 16.78
N HIS A 107 14.60 -20.97 17.22
CA HIS A 107 14.65 -21.35 18.62
C HIS A 107 15.82 -20.66 19.35
N GLU A 108 17.05 -21.02 18.99
CA GLU A 108 18.26 -20.56 19.67
C GLU A 108 19.49 -20.74 18.76
N ALA A 109 20.55 -20.00 19.06
CA ALA A 109 21.88 -20.28 18.56
C ALA A 109 22.83 -20.57 19.73
N ARG A 110 23.93 -21.26 19.45
CA ARG A 110 24.96 -21.60 20.46
C ARG A 110 26.35 -21.34 19.91
N ASN A 111 27.27 -20.95 20.80
CA ASN A 111 28.68 -20.70 20.51
C ASN A 111 28.90 -19.72 19.33
N LEU A 112 28.13 -18.65 19.26
CA LEU A 112 28.36 -17.60 18.28
C LEU A 112 29.67 -16.86 18.61
N PRO A 113 30.45 -16.42 17.59
CA PRO A 113 31.65 -15.63 17.82
C PRO A 113 31.30 -14.26 18.41
N ASN A 114 32.20 -13.73 19.24
CA ASN A 114 32.12 -12.37 19.78
C ASN A 114 32.62 -11.35 18.75
N MET A 115 31.70 -10.64 18.09
CA MET A 115 32.05 -9.62 17.09
C MET A 115 32.35 -8.24 17.71
N ASP A 116 31.90 -8.01 18.93
CA ASP A 116 32.11 -6.77 19.71
C ASP A 116 33.58 -6.48 20.04
N ILE A 117 34.44 -7.51 20.03
CA ILE A 117 35.89 -7.40 20.20
C ILE A 117 36.57 -7.03 18.87
N VAL A 118 36.05 -7.52 17.74
CA VAL A 118 36.57 -7.27 16.39
C VAL A 118 36.33 -5.82 15.99
N SER A 119 35.12 -5.30 16.25
CA SER A 119 34.76 -3.90 15.99
C SER A 119 35.60 -2.90 16.81
N LYS A 120 35.90 -3.22 18.08
CA LYS A 120 36.83 -2.43 18.93
C LYS A 120 38.25 -2.37 18.37
N THR A 121 38.75 -3.49 17.85
CA THR A 121 40.12 -3.58 17.29
C THR A 121 40.28 -2.67 16.07
N VAL A 122 39.26 -2.59 15.20
CA VAL A 122 39.24 -1.69 14.03
C VAL A 122 39.14 -0.22 14.45
N VAL A 123 38.34 0.10 15.46
CA VAL A 123 38.21 1.48 16.01
C VAL A 123 39.49 1.95 16.71
N ASP A 124 40.19 1.07 17.41
CA ASP A 124 41.48 1.39 18.05
C ASP A 124 42.59 1.64 17.01
N ILE A 125 42.51 1.02 15.83
CA ILE A 125 43.44 1.25 14.71
C ILE A 125 43.15 2.58 13.98
N LEU A 126 41.88 3.01 13.91
CA LEU A 126 41.45 4.21 13.18
C LEU A 126 41.42 5.51 14.01
N GLY A 127 41.73 5.43 15.30
CA GLY A 127 42.16 6.57 16.12
C GLY A 127 41.06 7.53 16.55
N THR A 128 40.61 7.41 17.81
CA THR A 128 40.40 8.57 18.71
C THR A 128 40.39 8.08 20.16
N LYS A 129 41.44 8.44 20.92
CA LYS A 129 41.55 8.14 22.35
C LYS A 129 40.47 8.89 23.15
N LYS A 130 39.47 8.18 23.67
CA LYS A 130 38.77 8.54 24.91
C LYS A 130 38.52 7.30 25.77
N LYS A 131 39.41 7.08 26.74
CA LYS A 131 39.19 6.14 27.85
C LYS A 131 37.91 6.52 28.60
N LYS A 132 36.84 5.74 28.46
CA LYS A 132 35.76 5.66 29.44
C LYS A 132 36.00 4.45 30.34
N LYS A 133 35.87 4.65 31.66
CA LYS A 133 35.99 3.61 32.68
C LYS A 133 35.04 2.45 32.34
N ALA A 134 35.60 1.26 32.20
CA ALA A 134 34.88 0.01 32.00
C ALA A 134 34.03 -0.30 33.23
N ALA A 135 32.74 -0.57 33.02
CA ALA A 135 31.93 -1.33 33.95
C ALA A 135 32.16 -2.82 33.63
N ASN A 136 32.37 -3.63 34.67
CA ASN A 136 32.71 -5.06 34.60
C ASN A 136 31.54 -5.93 34.09
N GLY A 137 31.21 -5.86 32.81
CA GLY A 137 30.45 -6.87 32.08
C GLY A 137 31.17 -7.16 30.78
N ALA A 138 31.39 -8.43 30.45
CA ALA A 138 31.91 -8.83 29.15
C ALA A 138 30.87 -8.40 28.10
N MET A 139 31.17 -7.36 27.31
CA MET A 139 30.37 -7.02 26.13
C MET A 139 30.62 -8.11 25.09
N THR A 140 29.55 -8.72 24.59
CA THR A 140 29.60 -9.79 23.58
C THR A 140 28.59 -9.47 22.48
N SER A 141 28.44 -10.32 21.47
CA SER A 141 27.54 -10.04 20.35
C SER A 141 26.07 -9.84 20.78
N ASP A 142 25.37 -9.00 20.01
CA ASP A 142 23.94 -8.69 20.08
C ASP A 142 23.17 -9.42 18.94
N PRO A 143 23.06 -10.76 18.95
CA PRO A 143 22.62 -11.52 17.79
C PRO A 143 21.11 -11.43 17.52
N TYR A 144 20.79 -11.51 16.23
CA TYR A 144 19.46 -11.72 15.70
C TYR A 144 19.52 -12.48 14.37
N VAL A 145 18.38 -12.99 13.91
CA VAL A 145 18.27 -13.72 12.66
C VAL A 145 17.37 -12.98 11.69
N THR A 146 17.79 -12.88 10.43
CA THR A 146 16.92 -12.46 9.33
C THR A 146 16.71 -13.61 8.37
N VAL A 147 15.45 -13.86 7.99
CA VAL A 147 15.09 -14.84 6.97
C VAL A 147 14.95 -14.11 5.63
N GLN A 148 15.68 -14.56 4.62
CA GLN A 148 15.69 -13.97 3.29
C GLN A 148 15.34 -15.00 2.22
N LEU A 149 14.51 -14.57 1.26
CA LEU A 149 14.23 -15.28 0.01
C LEU A 149 14.56 -14.35 -1.15
N ALA A 150 15.35 -14.84 -2.10
CA ALA A 150 15.95 -13.99 -3.14
C ALA A 150 16.66 -12.76 -2.53
N SER A 151 16.17 -11.55 -2.77
CA SER A 151 16.68 -10.30 -2.18
C SER A 151 15.81 -9.76 -1.03
N ALA A 152 14.65 -10.37 -0.76
CA ALA A 152 13.67 -9.84 0.19
C ALA A 152 13.88 -10.44 1.59
N THR A 153 13.87 -9.58 2.61
CA THR A 153 13.80 -10.04 4.01
C THR A 153 12.34 -10.26 4.39
N VAL A 154 11.97 -11.50 4.66
CA VAL A 154 10.58 -11.90 4.93
C VAL A 154 10.27 -12.02 6.42
N ALA A 155 11.29 -12.28 7.26
CA ALA A 155 11.15 -12.34 8.70
C ALA A 155 12.42 -11.87 9.41
N ARG A 156 12.28 -11.41 10.64
CA ARG A 156 13.38 -10.97 11.48
C ARG A 156 13.05 -11.21 12.96
N THR A 157 13.99 -11.78 13.70
CA THR A 157 13.87 -11.92 15.16
C THR A 157 14.19 -10.63 15.90
N TYR A 158 13.76 -10.55 17.16
CA TYR A 158 14.27 -9.53 18.05
C TYR A 158 15.76 -9.73 18.37
N VAL A 159 16.44 -8.65 18.73
CA VAL A 159 17.84 -8.67 19.15
C VAL A 159 17.92 -9.17 20.60
N VAL A 160 18.78 -10.16 20.85
CA VAL A 160 19.22 -10.55 22.20
C VAL A 160 20.54 -9.85 22.45
N ASN A 161 20.67 -9.12 23.55
CA ASN A 161 21.89 -8.34 23.80
C ASN A 161 22.91 -9.16 24.60
N ASP A 162 24.19 -8.96 24.30
CA ASP A 162 25.35 -9.51 25.01
C ASP A 162 25.23 -11.02 25.28
N ASP A 163 24.88 -11.82 24.27
CA ASP A 163 24.66 -13.27 24.43
C ASP A 163 25.15 -14.08 23.21
N GLU A 164 26.23 -14.85 23.38
CA GLU A 164 26.75 -15.78 22.36
C GLU A 164 25.90 -17.07 22.22
N ASN A 165 24.93 -17.28 23.11
CA ASN A 165 24.01 -18.42 23.12
C ASN A 165 22.54 -17.96 23.16
N PRO A 166 22.11 -17.10 22.20
CA PRO A 166 20.83 -16.43 22.28
C PRO A 166 19.65 -17.39 22.14
N VAL A 167 18.61 -17.17 22.95
CA VAL A 167 17.31 -17.86 22.84
C VAL A 167 16.23 -16.88 22.38
N TRP A 168 15.74 -17.08 21.14
CA TRP A 168 14.66 -16.29 20.56
C TRP A 168 13.29 -16.93 20.78
N ALA A 169 13.18 -18.25 20.60
CA ALA A 169 11.92 -19.00 20.64
C ALA A 169 10.77 -18.29 19.90
N GLN A 170 11.05 -17.78 18.70
CA GLN A 170 10.14 -16.92 17.96
C GLN A 170 9.54 -17.63 16.74
N HIS A 171 8.22 -17.53 16.64
CA HIS A 171 7.42 -18.08 15.54
C HIS A 171 7.05 -16.99 14.53
N PHE A 172 7.06 -17.36 13.24
CA PHE A 172 6.60 -16.54 12.14
C PHE A 172 5.77 -17.38 11.17
N LEU A 173 4.62 -16.83 10.77
CA LEU A 173 3.88 -17.33 9.61
C LEU A 173 3.88 -16.23 8.55
N VAL A 174 4.77 -16.34 7.56
CA VAL A 174 5.02 -15.26 6.60
C VAL A 174 4.51 -15.62 5.21
N PRO A 175 3.72 -14.76 4.55
CA PRO A 175 3.34 -14.98 3.17
C PRO A 175 4.58 -14.85 2.27
N VAL A 176 4.73 -15.76 1.33
CA VAL A 176 5.78 -15.76 0.31
C VAL A 176 5.17 -15.94 -1.08
N ALA A 177 5.78 -15.27 -2.05
CA ALA A 177 5.47 -15.35 -3.48
C ALA A 177 6.78 -15.16 -4.28
N HIS A 178 7.81 -15.93 -3.94
CA HIS A 178 9.18 -15.71 -4.41
C HIS A 178 9.67 -16.92 -5.22
N GLU A 179 10.30 -16.65 -6.35
CA GLU A 179 11.13 -17.63 -7.04
C GLU A 179 12.55 -17.56 -6.46
N ALA A 180 12.99 -18.61 -5.78
CA ALA A 180 14.29 -18.65 -5.12
C ALA A 180 14.89 -20.06 -5.13
N PRO A 181 16.23 -20.19 -5.15
CA PRO A 181 16.90 -21.49 -5.02
C PRO A 181 16.95 -21.98 -3.56
N ALA A 182 16.85 -21.07 -2.59
CA ALA A 182 16.94 -21.39 -1.17
C ALA A 182 16.32 -20.30 -0.28
N VAL A 183 16.02 -20.68 0.96
CA VAL A 183 15.69 -19.81 2.08
C VAL A 183 16.95 -19.63 2.93
N HIS A 184 17.37 -18.38 3.13
CA HIS A 184 18.58 -18.03 3.89
C HIS A 184 18.21 -17.55 5.28
N PHE A 185 18.78 -18.16 6.31
CA PHE A 185 18.69 -17.75 7.71
C PHE A 185 20.02 -17.10 8.09
N LEU A 186 20.07 -15.78 7.99
CA LEU A 186 21.28 -15.01 8.27
C LEU A 186 21.34 -14.63 9.74
N VAL A 187 22.35 -15.14 10.45
CA VAL A 187 22.66 -14.74 11.82
C VAL A 187 23.54 -13.50 11.77
N LYS A 188 23.10 -12.43 12.44
CA LYS A 188 23.72 -11.11 12.37
C LYS A 188 23.93 -10.54 13.76
N ASP A 189 24.95 -9.71 13.90
CA ASP A 189 25.17 -8.88 15.07
C ASP A 189 24.55 -7.48 14.88
N SER A 190 24.00 -6.89 15.94
CA SER A 190 23.30 -5.62 15.93
C SER A 190 24.13 -4.48 16.52
N ASP A 191 25.20 -4.09 15.84
CA ASP A 191 26.04 -2.97 16.23
C ASP A 191 25.44 -1.56 16.03
N VAL A 192 25.98 -0.61 16.78
CA VAL A 192 25.65 0.83 16.68
C VAL A 192 25.99 1.40 15.28
N PHE A 193 27.02 0.86 14.62
CA PHE A 193 27.54 1.35 13.33
C PHE A 193 27.03 0.59 12.10
N GLY A 194 26.30 -0.50 12.27
CA GLY A 194 25.87 -1.37 11.17
C GLY A 194 25.41 -2.71 11.70
N ALA A 195 24.76 -3.54 10.90
CA ALA A 195 24.62 -4.94 11.28
C ALA A 195 25.75 -5.73 10.62
N GLU A 196 26.49 -6.53 11.37
CA GLU A 196 27.55 -7.40 10.85
C GLU A 196 27.00 -8.82 10.64
N LEU A 197 27.40 -9.48 9.56
CA LEU A 197 26.98 -10.86 9.31
C LEU A 197 27.90 -11.83 10.08
N ILE A 198 27.31 -12.64 10.95
CA ILE A 198 28.03 -13.69 11.68
C ILE A 198 28.14 -14.95 10.81
N GLY A 199 27.06 -15.31 10.11
CA GLY A 199 27.02 -16.42 9.18
C GLY A 199 25.59 -16.77 8.77
N GLU A 200 25.41 -17.89 8.08
CA GLU A 200 24.12 -18.31 7.55
C GLU A 200 23.85 -19.81 7.68
N VAL A 201 22.56 -20.15 7.71
CA VAL A 201 22.03 -21.49 7.43
C VAL A 201 21.16 -21.39 6.18
N VAL A 202 21.36 -22.32 5.23
CA VAL A 202 20.67 -22.29 3.93
C VAL A 202 19.83 -23.55 3.78
N VAL A 203 18.52 -23.36 3.57
CA VAL A 203 17.56 -24.45 3.31
C VAL A 203 17.16 -24.41 1.83
N PRO A 204 17.46 -25.45 1.02
CA PRO A 204 17.06 -25.50 -0.39
C PRO A 204 15.55 -25.34 -0.58
N ALA A 205 15.14 -24.51 -1.54
CA ALA A 205 13.72 -24.23 -1.77
C ALA A 205 12.99 -25.46 -2.35
N GLU A 206 13.68 -26.29 -3.13
CA GLU A 206 13.14 -27.55 -3.68
C GLU A 206 12.70 -28.53 -2.58
N GLN A 207 13.44 -28.62 -1.47
CA GLN A 207 13.06 -29.47 -0.32
C GLN A 207 11.74 -29.00 0.29
N LEU A 208 11.59 -27.67 0.46
CA LEU A 208 10.37 -27.08 0.98
C LEU A 208 9.19 -27.25 0.02
N GLU A 209 9.41 -27.06 -1.29
CA GLU A 209 8.40 -27.27 -2.32
C GLU A 209 7.90 -28.72 -2.36
N ALA A 210 8.79 -29.70 -2.12
CA ALA A 210 8.44 -31.12 -1.98
C ALA A 210 7.60 -31.43 -0.72
N GLY A 211 7.39 -30.45 0.17
CA GLY A 211 6.60 -30.59 1.39
C GLY A 211 7.40 -31.08 2.60
N GLU A 212 8.73 -31.12 2.52
CA GLU A 212 9.57 -31.53 3.64
C GLU A 212 9.45 -30.52 4.80
N HIS A 213 9.35 -31.05 6.02
CA HIS A 213 9.44 -30.27 7.25
C HIS A 213 10.89 -30.31 7.73
N VAL A 214 11.59 -29.18 7.61
CA VAL A 214 13.02 -29.07 7.92
C VAL A 214 13.16 -28.59 9.36
N GLU A 215 13.50 -29.48 10.28
CA GLU A 215 13.71 -29.19 11.70
C GLU A 215 15.05 -29.77 12.17
N GLY A 216 15.84 -28.99 12.90
CA GLY A 216 17.10 -29.49 13.44
C GLY A 216 18.04 -28.41 13.97
N VAL A 217 19.28 -28.84 14.20
CA VAL A 217 20.40 -27.99 14.62
C VAL A 217 21.41 -27.98 13.49
N TYR A 218 21.66 -26.80 12.92
CA TYR A 218 22.47 -26.64 11.72
C TYR A 218 23.72 -25.81 12.03
N PRO A 219 24.88 -26.13 11.45
CA PRO A 219 26.08 -25.32 11.60
C PRO A 219 25.87 -23.95 10.96
N VAL A 220 26.27 -22.87 11.64
CA VAL A 220 26.25 -21.52 11.08
C VAL A 220 27.51 -21.34 10.23
N LEU A 221 27.34 -21.15 8.92
CA LEU A 221 28.44 -21.12 7.96
C LEU A 221 28.81 -19.68 7.58
N ASP A 222 30.10 -19.43 7.38
CA ASP A 222 30.58 -18.23 6.68
C ASP A 222 30.24 -18.38 5.18
N PRO A 223 29.44 -17.48 4.57
CA PRO A 223 29.06 -17.57 3.17
C PRO A 223 30.25 -17.53 2.20
N ALA A 224 31.34 -16.83 2.56
CA ALA A 224 32.52 -16.70 1.71
C ALA A 224 33.42 -17.94 1.78
N ALA A 225 33.56 -18.52 2.96
CA ALA A 225 34.44 -19.68 3.18
C ALA A 225 33.74 -21.04 3.06
N GLY A 226 32.40 -21.09 3.19
CA GLY A 226 31.61 -22.32 3.24
C GLY A 226 31.93 -23.21 4.45
N LYS A 227 32.54 -22.64 5.49
CA LYS A 227 32.97 -23.33 6.72
C LYS A 227 32.24 -22.77 7.93
N PRO A 228 32.13 -23.53 9.04
CA PRO A 228 31.55 -23.01 10.28
C PRO A 228 32.20 -21.69 10.69
N CYS A 229 31.41 -20.67 11.04
CA CYS A 229 31.90 -19.34 11.38
C CYS A 229 32.70 -19.31 12.69
N ALA A 230 32.37 -20.22 13.61
CA ALA A 230 33.15 -20.51 14.81
C ALA A 230 33.01 -21.98 15.22
N PRO A 231 33.97 -22.55 15.98
CA PRO A 231 33.87 -23.92 16.47
C PRO A 231 32.59 -24.15 17.29
N GLY A 232 31.74 -25.07 16.85
CA GLY A 232 30.49 -25.40 17.53
C GLY A 232 29.37 -24.38 17.35
N ALA A 233 29.53 -23.38 16.48
CA ALA A 233 28.50 -22.39 16.16
C ALA A 233 27.33 -23.05 15.42
N VAL A 234 26.15 -23.06 16.03
CA VAL A 234 24.95 -23.72 15.48
C VAL A 234 23.70 -22.87 15.68
N LEU A 235 22.73 -23.05 14.79
CA LEU A 235 21.40 -22.47 14.85
C LEU A 235 20.35 -23.59 14.85
N ARG A 236 19.46 -23.57 15.85
CA ARG A 236 18.30 -24.48 15.93
C ARG A 236 17.07 -23.80 15.35
N LEU A 237 16.52 -24.39 14.29
CA LEU A 237 15.36 -23.85 13.58
C LEU A 237 14.43 -24.98 13.09
N SER A 238 13.19 -24.59 12.79
CA SER A 238 12.22 -25.38 12.05
C SER A 238 11.59 -24.52 10.96
N VAL A 239 11.42 -25.06 9.76
CA VAL A 239 10.71 -24.39 8.66
C VAL A 239 9.87 -25.38 7.87
N GLN A 240 8.63 -24.99 7.56
CA GLN A 240 7.73 -25.72 6.69
C GLN A 240 7.09 -24.76 5.69
N TYR A 241 7.02 -25.17 4.42
CA TYR A 241 6.26 -24.45 3.41
C TYR A 241 4.83 -24.98 3.33
N ILE A 242 3.88 -24.05 3.33
CA ILE A 242 2.45 -24.30 3.17
C ILE A 242 2.03 -23.68 1.83
N PRO A 243 1.84 -24.48 0.77
CA PRO A 243 1.36 -23.99 -0.52
C PRO A 243 0.04 -23.24 -0.39
N VAL A 244 -0.16 -22.21 -1.22
CA VAL A 244 -1.38 -21.38 -1.19
C VAL A 244 -2.66 -22.23 -1.35
N ALA A 245 -2.60 -23.30 -2.15
CA ALA A 245 -3.72 -24.21 -2.39
C ALA A 245 -4.15 -25.02 -1.16
N ARG A 246 -3.34 -25.06 -0.09
CA ARG A 246 -3.68 -25.70 1.19
C ARG A 246 -4.28 -24.72 2.20
N LEU A 247 -4.31 -23.43 1.91
CA LEU A 247 -4.91 -22.43 2.79
C LEU A 247 -6.43 -22.47 2.63
N THR A 248 -7.16 -22.59 3.74
CA THR A 248 -8.64 -22.72 3.74
C THR A 248 -9.33 -21.60 2.95
N MET A 249 -8.86 -20.36 3.12
CA MET A 249 -9.42 -19.19 2.43
C MET A 249 -9.24 -19.21 0.90
N TYR A 250 -8.27 -19.99 0.38
CA TYR A 250 -7.92 -19.96 -1.04
C TYR A 250 -9.01 -20.50 -1.96
N HIS A 251 -9.89 -21.38 -1.47
CA HIS A 251 -10.93 -22.02 -2.28
C HIS A 251 -12.33 -21.43 -2.07
N HIS A 252 -12.53 -20.68 -0.98
CA HIS A 252 -13.87 -20.35 -0.49
C HIS A 252 -14.15 -18.86 -0.37
N GLY A 253 -13.21 -17.99 -0.78
CA GLY A 253 -13.37 -16.54 -0.62
C GLY A 253 -13.64 -16.16 0.84
N VAL A 254 -14.63 -15.31 1.06
CA VAL A 254 -15.15 -15.01 2.39
C VAL A 254 -16.04 -16.16 2.89
N THR A 255 -15.61 -16.85 3.94
CA THR A 255 -16.40 -17.86 4.64
C THR A 255 -17.03 -17.27 5.91
N PRO A 256 -18.24 -16.68 5.86
CA PRO A 256 -18.88 -16.11 7.04
C PRO A 256 -19.24 -17.21 8.05
N GLY A 257 -19.19 -16.89 9.34
CA GLY A 257 -19.60 -17.81 10.40
C GLY A 257 -18.89 -17.57 11.72
N PRO A 258 -19.31 -18.26 12.79
CA PRO A 258 -18.72 -18.12 14.12
C PRO A 258 -17.22 -18.47 14.13
N ASP A 259 -16.81 -19.43 13.30
CA ASP A 259 -15.44 -19.95 13.21
C ASP A 259 -14.53 -19.07 12.33
N PHE A 260 -15.08 -18.10 11.59
CA PHE A 260 -14.27 -17.18 10.78
C PHE A 260 -13.80 -15.99 11.63
N ALA A 261 -12.50 -16.00 11.93
CA ALA A 261 -11.84 -14.99 12.76
C ALA A 261 -11.42 -13.71 12.00
N GLY A 262 -11.72 -13.63 10.70
CA GLY A 262 -11.20 -12.58 9.82
C GLY A 262 -9.79 -12.87 9.32
N VAL A 263 -9.09 -11.83 8.87
CA VAL A 263 -7.68 -11.92 8.48
C VAL A 263 -6.86 -12.30 9.71
N PRO A 264 -6.09 -13.40 9.66
CA PRO A 264 -5.30 -13.87 10.80
C PRO A 264 -4.06 -12.99 11.02
N ASN A 265 -3.48 -13.09 12.22
CA ASN A 265 -2.22 -12.44 12.59
C ASN A 265 -2.25 -10.90 12.40
N THR A 266 -3.32 -10.25 12.85
CA THR A 266 -3.45 -8.79 12.83
C THR A 266 -3.61 -8.22 14.24
N TYR A 267 -3.29 -6.93 14.42
CA TYR A 267 -3.38 -6.27 15.72
C TYR A 267 -4.82 -6.12 16.22
N PHE A 268 -5.74 -5.72 15.32
CA PHE A 268 -7.17 -5.64 15.62
C PHE A 268 -7.90 -6.89 15.09
N PRO A 269 -8.82 -7.46 15.88
CA PRO A 269 -9.62 -8.60 15.46
C PRO A 269 -10.75 -8.17 14.51
N LEU A 270 -11.37 -9.14 13.84
CA LEU A 270 -12.65 -8.92 13.16
C LEU A 270 -13.72 -8.52 14.19
N ARG A 271 -14.46 -7.45 13.89
CA ARG A 271 -15.62 -7.00 14.66
C ARG A 271 -16.89 -7.32 13.89
N ARG A 272 -17.85 -7.94 14.57
CA ARG A 272 -19.12 -8.34 13.98
C ARG A 272 -20.20 -7.32 14.32
N GLY A 273 -21.07 -7.05 13.35
CA GLY A 273 -22.22 -6.17 13.52
C GLY A 273 -21.95 -4.69 13.23
N GLY A 274 -23.06 -3.95 13.07
CA GLY A 274 -23.05 -2.55 12.64
C GLY A 274 -23.30 -2.40 11.14
N ARG A 275 -22.95 -1.21 10.61
CA ARG A 275 -23.12 -0.83 9.20
C ARG A 275 -21.87 -0.14 8.66
N VAL A 276 -21.63 -0.32 7.37
CA VAL A 276 -20.65 0.44 6.60
C VAL A 276 -21.39 1.24 5.54
N THR A 277 -21.05 2.52 5.41
CA THR A 277 -21.41 3.34 4.26
C THR A 277 -20.15 3.53 3.42
N LEU A 278 -20.24 3.19 2.14
CA LEU A 278 -19.16 3.36 1.16
C LEU A 278 -19.39 4.67 0.41
N TYR A 279 -18.36 5.50 0.29
CA TYR A 279 -18.42 6.78 -0.38
C TYR A 279 -17.49 6.78 -1.59
N GLN A 280 -18.06 7.10 -2.75
CA GLN A 280 -17.33 7.53 -3.94
C GLN A 280 -17.33 9.06 -3.94
N ASP A 281 -16.15 9.65 -4.04
CA ASP A 281 -15.89 11.09 -3.93
C ASP A 281 -16.32 11.74 -2.61
N ALA A 282 -16.10 13.05 -2.52
CA ALA A 282 -16.55 13.86 -1.40
C ALA A 282 -18.08 14.04 -1.40
N HIS A 283 -18.72 14.04 -2.57
CA HIS A 283 -20.16 14.27 -2.70
C HIS A 283 -20.73 13.66 -3.99
N VAL A 284 -21.77 12.83 -3.86
CA VAL A 284 -22.59 12.38 -5.01
C VAL A 284 -23.94 13.10 -4.98
N PRO A 285 -24.23 13.99 -5.96
CA PRO A 285 -25.54 14.64 -6.05
C PRO A 285 -26.64 13.60 -6.31
N GLU A 286 -27.80 13.79 -5.68
CA GLU A 286 -28.94 12.89 -5.87
C GLU A 286 -29.39 12.86 -7.34
N GLY A 287 -29.61 11.66 -7.88
CA GLY A 287 -30.01 11.44 -9.27
C GLY A 287 -28.94 11.73 -10.32
N SER A 288 -27.68 11.98 -9.93
CA SER A 288 -26.58 12.23 -10.88
C SER A 288 -26.04 10.96 -11.55
N LEU A 289 -26.28 9.79 -10.95
CA LEU A 289 -25.86 8.48 -11.45
C LEU A 289 -27.08 7.57 -11.66
N PRO A 290 -26.97 6.57 -12.56
CA PRO A 290 -28.08 5.67 -12.86
C PRO A 290 -28.51 4.83 -11.64
N GLU A 291 -29.76 4.41 -11.65
CA GLU A 291 -30.31 3.51 -10.63
C GLU A 291 -29.67 2.12 -10.71
N ILE A 292 -29.22 1.60 -9.57
CA ILE A 292 -28.65 0.25 -9.46
C ILE A 292 -29.49 -0.57 -8.49
N ARG A 293 -29.99 -1.72 -8.95
CA ARG A 293 -30.80 -2.63 -8.14
C ARG A 293 -29.93 -3.66 -7.42
N LEU A 294 -30.16 -3.82 -6.13
CA LEU A 294 -29.53 -4.83 -5.28
C LEU A 294 -30.29 -6.17 -5.35
N GLY A 295 -29.67 -7.23 -4.83
CA GLY A 295 -30.25 -8.58 -4.83
C GLY A 295 -31.55 -8.72 -4.04
N ASN A 296 -31.76 -7.85 -3.04
CA ASN A 296 -32.99 -7.77 -2.25
C ASN A 296 -34.09 -6.91 -2.91
N GLY A 297 -33.86 -6.39 -4.13
CA GLY A 297 -34.79 -5.52 -4.86
C GLY A 297 -34.74 -4.04 -4.48
N ALA A 298 -33.96 -3.66 -3.45
CA ALA A 298 -33.75 -2.26 -3.09
C ALA A 298 -32.86 -1.54 -4.12
N LEU A 299 -32.97 -0.22 -4.16
CA LEU A 299 -32.03 0.62 -4.91
C LEU A 299 -30.80 0.92 -4.06
N TYR A 300 -29.62 0.78 -4.67
CA TYR A 300 -28.38 1.27 -4.09
C TYR A 300 -28.45 2.79 -3.92
N ARG A 301 -28.05 3.28 -2.75
CA ARG A 301 -28.03 4.71 -2.45
C ARG A 301 -26.59 5.18 -2.34
N GLN A 302 -26.19 6.10 -3.20
CA GLN A 302 -24.88 6.72 -3.14
C GLN A 302 -24.77 7.60 -1.88
N GLY A 303 -23.68 7.46 -1.13
CA GLY A 303 -23.43 8.28 0.06
C GLY A 303 -22.92 9.68 -0.28
N GLN A 304 -23.02 10.62 0.67
CA GLN A 304 -22.56 12.00 0.51
C GLN A 304 -21.48 12.32 1.56
N CYS A 305 -20.25 11.82 1.33
CA CYS A 305 -19.20 11.76 2.36
C CYS A 305 -19.04 13.04 3.19
N TRP A 306 -18.77 14.17 2.57
CA TRP A 306 -18.50 15.42 3.30
C TRP A 306 -19.75 16.00 3.97
N HIS A 307 -20.93 15.74 3.40
CA HIS A 307 -22.19 16.09 4.03
C HIS A 307 -22.43 15.24 5.29
N ASP A 308 -22.23 13.93 5.21
CA ASP A 308 -22.32 13.02 6.35
C ASP A 308 -21.29 13.35 7.44
N VAL A 309 -20.07 13.75 7.07
CA VAL A 309 -19.05 14.25 8.02
C VAL A 309 -19.51 15.56 8.67
N TYR A 310 -20.07 16.50 7.90
CA TYR A 310 -20.58 17.76 8.43
C TYR A 310 -21.71 17.54 9.45
N ASP A 311 -22.67 16.70 9.12
CA ASP A 311 -23.80 16.37 10.00
C ASP A 311 -23.31 15.67 11.25
N ALA A 312 -22.41 14.71 11.12
CA ALA A 312 -21.84 13.98 12.24
C ALA A 312 -21.07 14.91 13.20
N ILE A 313 -20.24 15.82 12.68
CA ILE A 313 -19.54 16.84 13.49
C ILE A 313 -20.54 17.75 14.19
N SER A 314 -21.58 18.20 13.47
CA SER A 314 -22.60 19.12 13.99
C SER A 314 -23.39 18.47 15.13
N GLN A 315 -23.68 17.17 15.04
CA GLN A 315 -24.46 16.41 16.02
C GLN A 315 -23.65 15.83 17.19
N ALA A 316 -22.32 15.84 17.11
CA ALA A 316 -21.44 15.34 18.17
C ALA A 316 -21.67 16.10 19.49
N ARG A 317 -21.62 15.38 20.62
CA ARG A 317 -21.87 15.93 21.97
C ARG A 317 -20.75 15.68 22.96
N ARG A 318 -19.85 14.74 22.69
CA ARG A 318 -18.79 14.31 23.61
C ARG A 318 -17.40 14.53 23.03
N LEU A 319 -17.12 14.01 21.83
CA LEU A 319 -15.79 14.06 21.21
C LEU A 319 -15.84 14.21 19.68
N ILE A 320 -14.80 14.86 19.16
CA ILE A 320 -14.47 14.92 17.74
C ILE A 320 -12.95 14.79 17.62
N TYR A 321 -12.46 13.64 17.18
CA TYR A 321 -11.03 13.35 16.99
C TYR A 321 -10.73 13.21 15.50
N ILE A 322 -9.74 13.95 15.00
CA ILE A 322 -9.41 14.00 13.57
C ILE A 322 -7.93 13.70 13.37
N THR A 323 -7.62 12.80 12.44
CA THR A 323 -6.26 12.67 11.87
C THR A 323 -6.28 13.09 10.42
N GLY A 324 -5.21 13.75 9.98
CA GLY A 324 -5.02 14.05 8.57
C GLY A 324 -3.54 14.15 8.24
N TRP A 325 -3.21 13.78 7.00
CA TRP A 325 -1.95 14.20 6.40
C TRP A 325 -1.95 15.73 6.24
N SER A 326 -3.12 16.30 5.93
CA SER A 326 -3.35 17.73 5.89
C SER A 326 -4.79 18.07 6.30
N VAL A 327 -4.98 19.17 7.03
CA VAL A 327 -6.30 19.67 7.44
C VAL A 327 -6.34 21.18 7.23
N PHE A 328 -7.30 21.68 6.45
CA PHE A 328 -7.45 23.12 6.21
C PHE A 328 -8.66 23.63 6.96
N HIS A 329 -8.47 24.61 7.84
CA HIS A 329 -9.59 25.17 8.60
C HIS A 329 -10.59 25.95 7.73
N THR A 330 -10.21 26.35 6.51
CA THR A 330 -10.98 27.22 5.61
C THR A 330 -12.00 26.47 4.75
N ILE A 331 -11.87 25.15 4.58
CA ILE A 331 -12.75 24.43 3.66
C ILE A 331 -14.21 24.42 4.17
N GLN A 332 -15.13 24.33 3.22
CA GLN A 332 -16.54 24.09 3.48
C GLN A 332 -16.87 22.66 3.06
N LEU A 333 -17.47 21.91 3.99
CA LEU A 333 -17.87 20.51 3.76
C LEU A 333 -19.13 20.41 2.90
N VAL A 334 -20.06 21.35 3.06
CA VAL A 334 -21.29 21.46 2.28
C VAL A 334 -21.21 22.72 1.43
N ARG A 335 -21.26 22.57 0.10
CA ARG A 335 -21.11 23.70 -0.86
C ARG A 335 -22.38 24.03 -1.64
N HIS A 336 -23.41 23.21 -1.54
CA HIS A 336 -24.72 23.48 -2.15
C HIS A 336 -25.63 24.22 -1.15
N GLY A 337 -26.31 25.29 -1.60
CA GLY A 337 -27.39 25.94 -0.82
C GLY A 337 -27.04 27.22 -0.05
N GLY A 338 -25.86 27.81 -0.20
CA GLY A 338 -25.48 29.11 0.43
C GLY A 338 -24.06 29.12 0.99
N ALA A 339 -23.67 30.21 1.66
CA ALA A 339 -22.35 30.31 2.30
C ALA A 339 -22.28 29.35 3.52
N GLY A 340 -21.63 28.21 3.33
CA GLY A 340 -21.44 27.20 4.38
C GLY A 340 -20.50 27.69 5.50
N VAL A 341 -20.59 27.06 6.67
CA VAL A 341 -19.66 27.30 7.78
C VAL A 341 -18.32 26.63 7.45
N SER A 342 -17.21 27.34 7.68
CA SER A 342 -15.88 26.75 7.54
C SER A 342 -15.68 25.60 8.54
N LEU A 343 -14.91 24.57 8.18
CA LEU A 343 -14.57 23.47 9.09
C LEU A 343 -13.99 24.00 10.40
N GLY A 344 -13.12 25.01 10.32
CA GLY A 344 -12.50 25.65 11.48
C GLY A 344 -13.52 26.26 12.45
N ASP A 345 -14.48 27.04 11.93
CA ASP A 345 -15.50 27.69 12.75
C ASP A 345 -16.49 26.67 13.33
N LEU A 346 -16.83 25.63 12.57
CA LEU A 346 -17.64 24.52 13.06
C LEU A 346 -16.97 23.83 14.26
N LEU A 347 -15.69 23.47 14.14
CA LEU A 347 -14.94 22.83 15.22
C LEU A 347 -14.77 23.74 16.45
N LYS A 348 -14.53 25.04 16.25
CA LYS A 348 -14.52 26.02 17.35
C LYS A 348 -15.85 26.07 18.09
N ARG A 349 -16.97 26.12 17.36
CA ARG A 349 -18.32 26.14 17.93
C ARG A 349 -18.59 24.88 18.75
N LYS A 350 -18.34 23.70 18.18
CA LYS A 350 -18.50 22.42 18.92
C LYS A 350 -17.65 22.39 20.18
N SER A 351 -16.42 22.90 20.10
CA SER A 351 -15.56 22.96 21.29
C SER A 351 -16.08 23.93 22.36
N GLN A 352 -16.68 25.05 21.98
CA GLN A 352 -17.34 26.00 22.90
C GLN A 352 -18.61 25.41 23.55
N GLU A 353 -19.30 24.51 22.87
CA GLU A 353 -20.43 23.72 23.41
C GLU A 353 -19.99 22.64 24.42
N GLY A 354 -18.68 22.47 24.63
CA GLY A 354 -18.11 21.50 25.57
C GLY A 354 -17.67 20.18 24.93
N VAL A 355 -17.76 20.03 23.61
CA VAL A 355 -17.26 18.84 22.91
C VAL A 355 -15.74 18.82 22.92
N ARG A 356 -15.13 17.66 23.22
CA ARG A 356 -13.68 17.48 23.19
C ARG A 356 -13.19 17.37 21.74
N VAL A 357 -12.57 18.42 21.23
CA VAL A 357 -12.05 18.44 19.84
C VAL A 357 -10.53 18.30 19.82
N LEU A 358 -10.02 17.20 19.24
CA LEU A 358 -8.60 16.88 19.16
C LEU A 358 -8.18 16.62 17.70
N LEU A 359 -7.16 17.31 17.22
CA LEU A 359 -6.60 17.14 15.88
C LEU A 359 -5.16 16.64 15.96
N LEU A 360 -4.86 15.54 15.27
CA LEU A 360 -3.51 15.01 15.10
C LEU A 360 -3.11 15.10 13.62
N VAL A 361 -2.42 16.19 13.28
CA VAL A 361 -2.04 16.52 11.90
C VAL A 361 -0.56 16.27 11.71
N TRP A 362 -0.13 15.82 10.53
CA TRP A 362 1.29 15.67 10.23
C TRP A 362 2.03 17.02 10.31
N ASP A 363 3.22 17.04 10.92
CA ASP A 363 4.13 18.21 10.96
C ASP A 363 5.00 18.15 9.70
N ASP A 364 4.71 18.98 8.70
CA ASP A 364 5.56 19.07 7.51
C ASP A 364 6.90 19.74 7.91
N PRO A 365 8.03 19.02 7.85
CA PRO A 365 9.32 19.58 8.25
C PRO A 365 9.73 20.81 7.42
N THR A 366 9.14 21.01 6.24
CA THR A 366 9.43 22.11 5.31
C THR A 366 8.53 23.33 5.49
N SER A 367 7.43 23.25 6.26
CA SER A 367 6.50 24.37 6.53
C SER A 367 6.99 25.34 7.61
N ARG A 368 8.27 25.24 8.03
CA ARG A 368 8.82 25.96 9.17
C ARG A 368 9.18 27.40 8.85
N ASN A 369 8.86 28.28 9.81
CA ASN A 369 9.25 29.69 9.79
C ASN A 369 10.76 29.81 10.11
N VAL A 370 11.58 30.14 9.11
CA VAL A 370 13.01 30.41 9.29
C VAL A 370 13.21 31.91 9.23
N LEU A 371 13.73 32.50 10.32
CA LEU A 371 14.09 33.93 10.40
C LEU A 371 12.93 34.91 10.08
N GLY A 372 11.69 34.53 10.39
CA GLY A 372 10.52 35.41 10.21
C GLY A 372 9.90 35.36 8.82
N ILE A 373 10.44 34.54 7.89
CA ILE A 373 9.86 34.25 6.59
C ILE A 373 9.11 32.92 6.69
N GLN A 374 7.79 32.98 6.51
CA GLN A 374 6.94 31.80 6.45
C GLN A 374 7.13 31.13 5.08
N MET A 375 7.83 30.00 5.08
CA MET A 375 7.97 29.16 3.89
C MET A 375 6.64 28.39 3.72
N GLU A 376 6.03 28.46 2.54
CA GLU A 376 5.01 27.47 2.15
C GLU A 376 5.70 26.11 2.09
N GLY A 377 5.18 25.12 2.82
CA GLY A 377 5.77 23.78 2.84
C GLY A 377 5.88 23.21 1.43
N TYR A 378 6.98 22.53 1.12
CA TYR A 378 7.26 21.95 -0.20
C TYR A 378 6.18 20.94 -0.62
N MET A 379 5.44 20.38 0.36
CA MET A 379 4.37 19.41 0.16
C MET A 379 2.96 20.04 0.14
N GLY A 380 2.84 21.37 0.19
CA GLY A 380 1.56 22.07 0.08
C GLY A 380 0.60 21.89 1.28
N THR A 381 1.09 21.45 2.44
CA THR A 381 0.29 21.39 3.67
C THR A 381 0.11 22.77 4.30
N ARG A 382 -0.97 22.94 5.09
CA ARG A 382 -1.28 24.17 5.85
C ARG A 382 -1.43 23.87 7.34
N ASP A 383 -0.67 22.89 7.82
CA ASP A 383 -0.67 22.38 9.18
C ASP A 383 -0.39 23.48 10.21
N GLU A 384 0.61 24.32 9.97
CA GLU A 384 0.96 25.44 10.86
C GLU A 384 -0.10 26.56 10.85
N GLU A 385 -0.70 26.85 9.69
CA GLU A 385 -1.79 27.84 9.56
C GLU A 385 -3.02 27.38 10.34
N THR A 386 -3.44 26.13 10.14
CA THR A 386 -4.53 25.50 10.89
C THR A 386 -4.25 25.47 12.39
N ARG A 387 -3.00 25.20 12.81
CA ARG A 387 -2.62 25.29 14.22
C ARG A 387 -2.80 26.70 14.79
N ARG A 388 -2.35 27.72 14.07
CA ARG A 388 -2.46 29.11 14.51
C ARG A 388 -3.91 29.55 14.63
N PHE A 389 -4.78 29.12 13.71
CA PHE A 389 -6.21 29.40 13.76
C PHE A 389 -6.88 28.94 15.07
N PHE A 390 -6.46 27.80 15.62
CA PHE A 390 -7.02 27.23 16.86
C PHE A 390 -6.34 27.69 18.16
N LYS A 391 -5.22 28.45 18.10
CA LYS A 391 -4.37 28.79 19.26
C LYS A 391 -5.12 29.41 20.46
N HIS A 392 -6.20 30.15 20.20
CA HIS A 392 -7.01 30.82 21.22
C HIS A 392 -8.40 30.18 21.39
N SER A 393 -8.54 28.91 21.03
CA SER A 393 -9.76 28.11 21.22
C SER A 393 -9.49 26.90 22.12
N SER A 394 -10.55 26.22 22.54
CA SER A 394 -10.47 24.95 23.29
C SER A 394 -10.16 23.74 22.41
N VAL A 395 -10.12 23.91 21.08
CA VAL A 395 -9.67 22.89 20.13
C VAL A 395 -8.17 22.65 20.34
N GLN A 396 -7.77 21.40 20.53
CA GLN A 396 -6.37 21.04 20.69
C GLN A 396 -5.85 20.39 19.43
N ILE A 397 -4.72 20.88 18.94
CA ILE A 397 -4.06 20.36 17.75
C ILE A 397 -2.61 20.03 18.08
N LEU A 398 -2.20 18.83 17.71
CA LEU A 398 -0.81 18.37 17.76
C LEU A 398 -0.31 18.19 16.33
N LEU A 399 0.76 18.93 16.00
CA LEU A 399 1.55 18.64 14.81
C LEU A 399 2.50 17.50 15.14
N CYS A 400 2.39 16.41 14.39
CA CYS A 400 3.06 15.16 14.66
C CYS A 400 4.09 14.89 13.56
N PRO A 401 5.39 15.09 13.81
CA PRO A 401 6.42 14.70 12.86
C PRO A 401 6.57 13.19 12.82
N ARG A 402 6.85 12.64 11.63
CA ARG A 402 7.29 11.26 11.53
C ARG A 402 8.75 11.17 12.01
N SER A 403 9.07 10.15 12.81
CA SER A 403 10.42 10.02 13.37
C SER A 403 10.83 8.57 13.52
N ALA A 404 12.09 8.28 13.18
CA ALA A 404 12.69 7.00 13.55
C ALA A 404 13.14 7.04 15.02
N GLY A 405 13.17 5.87 15.65
CA GLY A 405 13.70 5.73 17.00
C GLY A 405 15.17 6.18 17.11
N LYS A 406 15.58 6.66 18.28
CA LYS A 406 16.95 7.14 18.56
C LYS A 406 18.06 6.10 18.37
N ARG A 407 17.70 4.82 18.24
CA ARG A 407 18.59 3.67 18.03
C ARG A 407 18.76 3.31 16.55
N HIS A 408 18.16 4.05 15.63
CA HIS A 408 18.45 3.94 14.19
C HIS A 408 19.68 4.77 13.81
N SER A 409 20.30 4.47 12.67
CA SER A 409 21.40 5.27 12.14
C SER A 409 20.98 6.72 11.89
N TRP A 410 21.93 7.65 11.95
CA TRP A 410 21.66 9.06 11.72
C TRP A 410 21.02 9.32 10.34
N VAL A 411 21.49 8.61 9.30
CA VAL A 411 20.91 8.64 7.96
C VAL A 411 19.43 8.22 7.98
N LYS A 412 19.09 7.12 8.68
CA LYS A 412 17.70 6.65 8.76
C LYS A 412 16.80 7.59 9.56
N GLN A 413 17.34 8.24 10.59
CA GLN A 413 16.62 9.26 11.36
C GLN A 413 16.34 10.49 10.51
N GLN A 414 17.33 10.98 9.76
CA GLN A 414 17.15 12.09 8.83
C GLN A 414 16.12 11.73 7.76
N GLU A 415 16.30 10.59 7.09
CA GLU A 415 15.40 10.07 6.06
C GLU A 415 13.94 10.02 6.55
N THR A 416 13.70 9.41 7.70
CA THR A 416 12.34 9.26 8.25
C THR A 416 11.72 10.60 8.63
N GLY A 417 12.54 11.53 9.14
CA GLY A 417 12.08 12.87 9.53
C GLY A 417 11.85 13.83 8.37
N THR A 418 12.40 13.55 7.18
CA THR A 418 12.26 14.42 6.00
C THR A 418 11.37 13.84 4.91
N ILE A 419 11.28 12.51 4.80
CA ILE A 419 10.63 11.84 3.66
C ILE A 419 9.28 11.25 4.04
N PHE A 420 9.17 10.59 5.20
CA PHE A 420 7.98 9.82 5.56
C PHE A 420 6.95 10.66 6.32
N THR A 421 5.69 10.26 6.22
CA THR A 421 4.56 11.07 6.69
C THR A 421 3.64 10.32 7.64
N HIS A 422 2.75 11.06 8.30
CA HIS A 422 1.57 10.50 8.92
C HIS A 422 0.39 10.62 7.95
N HIS A 423 0.04 9.51 7.29
CA HIS A 423 -0.84 9.54 6.12
C HIS A 423 -2.30 9.09 6.39
N GLN A 424 -2.61 8.72 7.64
CA GLN A 424 -3.96 8.34 8.08
C GLN A 424 -4.96 9.52 8.01
N LYS A 425 -6.08 9.34 7.32
CA LYS A 425 -7.23 10.26 7.31
C LYS A 425 -8.40 9.65 8.06
N THR A 426 -8.73 10.22 9.22
CA THR A 426 -9.85 9.72 10.04
C THR A 426 -10.63 10.84 10.70
N VAL A 427 -11.94 10.65 10.87
CA VAL A 427 -12.81 11.47 11.72
C VAL A 427 -13.55 10.53 12.66
N ILE A 428 -13.39 10.70 13.97
CA ILE A 428 -13.96 9.83 15.00
C ILE A 428 -14.81 10.70 15.93
N LEU A 429 -16.05 10.30 16.17
CA LEU A 429 -16.99 11.10 16.96
C LEU A 429 -18.07 10.24 17.62
N ASP A 430 -18.78 10.82 18.57
CA ASP A 430 -19.99 10.23 19.13
C ASP A 430 -21.24 10.63 18.33
N ALA A 431 -22.03 9.65 17.92
CA ALA A 431 -23.31 9.79 17.22
C ALA A 431 -24.48 9.33 18.09
N ASP A 432 -25.71 9.68 17.70
CA ASP A 432 -26.91 9.20 18.37
C ASP A 432 -27.08 7.69 18.18
N ALA A 433 -27.37 6.97 19.27
CA ALA A 433 -27.68 5.54 19.25
C ALA A 433 -29.18 5.28 19.54
N GLY A 434 -29.99 6.33 19.71
CA GLY A 434 -31.35 6.25 20.20
C GLY A 434 -31.40 6.01 21.72
N ASN A 435 -32.60 6.07 22.30
CA ASN A 435 -32.84 5.81 23.73
C ASN A 435 -31.95 6.62 24.68
N HIS A 436 -31.66 7.88 24.33
CA HIS A 436 -30.74 8.77 25.06
C HIS A 436 -29.30 8.24 25.20
N LYS A 437 -28.93 7.19 24.45
CA LYS A 437 -27.57 6.68 24.32
C LYS A 437 -26.89 7.26 23.08
N ARG A 438 -25.57 7.17 23.07
CA ARG A 438 -24.67 7.57 22.01
C ARG A 438 -23.75 6.40 21.67
N LYS A 439 -23.15 6.44 20.50
CA LYS A 439 -22.24 5.41 20.00
C LYS A 439 -21.06 6.04 19.29
N ILE A 440 -19.93 5.35 19.21
CA ILE A 440 -18.79 5.83 18.41
C ILE A 440 -19.01 5.47 16.93
N VAL A 441 -18.75 6.45 16.07
CA VAL A 441 -18.71 6.32 14.61
C VAL A 441 -17.36 6.83 14.13
N ALA A 442 -16.80 6.19 13.10
CA ALA A 442 -15.54 6.58 12.50
C ALA A 442 -15.63 6.68 10.98
N PHE A 443 -14.94 7.65 10.40
CA PHE A 443 -14.72 7.78 8.96
C PHE A 443 -13.27 7.44 8.64
N VAL A 444 -13.03 6.65 7.60
CA VAL A 444 -11.70 6.17 7.16
C VAL A 444 -11.65 6.08 5.64
N GLY A 445 -10.57 6.55 5.02
CA GLY A 445 -10.36 6.44 3.57
C GLY A 445 -9.22 7.33 3.04
N GLY A 446 -9.32 7.73 1.77
CA GLY A 446 -8.32 8.54 1.07
C GLY A 446 -8.52 10.06 1.18
N LEU A 447 -9.75 10.52 1.46
CA LEU A 447 -10.07 11.95 1.59
C LEU A 447 -9.51 12.59 2.88
N ASP A 448 -8.56 13.51 2.73
CA ASP A 448 -8.21 14.49 3.77
C ASP A 448 -9.26 15.62 3.83
N LEU A 449 -9.42 16.23 5.01
CA LEU A 449 -10.24 17.44 5.18
C LEU A 449 -9.45 18.71 4.79
N CYS A 450 -9.02 18.79 3.53
CA CYS A 450 -8.21 19.88 2.99
C CYS A 450 -8.68 20.32 1.58
N GLY A 451 -8.02 21.36 1.03
CA GLY A 451 -8.38 21.94 -0.25
C GLY A 451 -8.14 21.00 -1.44
N GLY A 452 -8.92 21.17 -2.50
CA GLY A 452 -8.87 20.39 -3.74
C GLY A 452 -9.64 19.07 -3.73
N ARG A 453 -9.97 18.54 -2.53
CA ARG A 453 -10.59 17.21 -2.33
C ARG A 453 -12.09 17.16 -2.56
N TYR A 454 -12.79 18.29 -2.48
CA TYR A 454 -14.21 18.32 -2.79
C TYR A 454 -14.41 18.14 -4.29
N ASP A 455 -15.08 17.08 -4.68
CA ASP A 455 -15.52 16.85 -6.04
C ASP A 455 -16.77 15.98 -6.07
N THR A 456 -17.30 15.79 -7.28
CA THR A 456 -18.45 14.95 -7.58
C THR A 456 -18.12 14.04 -8.77
N PRO A 457 -18.92 12.97 -9.02
CA PRO A 457 -18.71 12.06 -10.14
C PRO A 457 -18.68 12.70 -11.54
N THR A 458 -19.09 13.97 -11.67
CA THR A 458 -19.01 14.72 -12.95
C THR A 458 -17.61 15.27 -13.26
N HIS A 459 -16.75 15.36 -12.23
CA HIS A 459 -15.35 15.78 -12.33
C HIS A 459 -15.09 16.99 -13.25
N PRO A 460 -15.75 18.13 -13.04
CA PRO A 460 -15.68 19.28 -13.94
C PRO A 460 -14.26 19.86 -13.97
N LEU A 461 -13.78 20.14 -15.18
CA LEU A 461 -12.49 20.77 -15.44
C LEU A 461 -12.59 22.30 -15.37
N PHE A 462 -13.68 22.86 -15.90
CA PHE A 462 -13.84 24.31 -16.05
C PHE A 462 -15.20 24.82 -15.56
N ARG A 463 -16.26 24.01 -15.65
CA ARG A 463 -17.64 24.44 -15.38
C ARG A 463 -17.91 24.86 -13.93
N SER A 464 -17.10 24.38 -12.99
CA SER A 464 -17.26 24.63 -11.56
C SER A 464 -16.35 25.74 -11.01
N LEU A 465 -15.47 26.30 -11.83
CA LEU A 465 -14.45 27.29 -11.42
C LEU A 465 -15.05 28.60 -10.91
N GLN A 466 -16.29 28.90 -11.26
CA GLN A 466 -17.01 30.09 -10.77
C GLN A 466 -18.08 29.75 -9.73
N THR A 467 -18.21 28.47 -9.35
CA THR A 467 -19.22 27.97 -8.41
C THR A 467 -18.53 27.17 -7.29
N LEU A 468 -18.59 25.83 -7.34
CA LEU A 468 -18.15 24.92 -6.29
C LEU A 468 -16.65 24.99 -5.97
N HIS A 469 -15.84 25.39 -6.96
CA HIS A 469 -14.37 25.40 -6.86
C HIS A 469 -13.76 26.79 -6.98
N LYS A 470 -14.56 27.86 -6.89
CA LYS A 470 -14.08 29.24 -7.00
C LYS A 470 -13.01 29.58 -5.97
N ASP A 471 -13.27 29.22 -4.71
CA ASP A 471 -12.37 29.47 -3.59
C ASP A 471 -11.53 28.23 -3.22
N ASP A 472 -11.53 27.22 -4.10
CA ASP A 472 -10.87 25.92 -3.90
C ASP A 472 -10.33 25.37 -5.23
N TYR A 473 -9.77 26.26 -6.05
CA TYR A 473 -9.05 25.86 -7.26
C TYR A 473 -7.80 25.08 -6.90
N TYR A 474 -7.61 23.93 -7.51
CA TYR A 474 -6.49 23.05 -7.24
C TYR A 474 -5.97 22.43 -8.53
N ASN A 475 -4.69 22.64 -8.83
CA ASN A 475 -3.95 21.92 -9.87
C ASN A 475 -2.42 22.11 -9.68
N PRO A 476 -1.72 21.17 -9.02
CA PRO A 476 -0.29 21.27 -8.74
C PRO A 476 0.61 20.84 -9.91
N ASN A 477 0.04 20.47 -11.05
CA ASN A 477 0.80 19.95 -12.21
C ASN A 477 1.46 21.06 -13.05
N PHE A 478 1.07 22.32 -12.83
CA PHE A 478 1.56 23.48 -13.58
C PHE A 478 2.47 24.36 -12.72
N ALA A 479 3.53 24.90 -13.31
CA ALA A 479 4.46 25.80 -12.62
C ALA A 479 3.88 27.19 -12.35
N VAL A 480 2.98 27.66 -13.23
CA VAL A 480 2.25 28.93 -13.09
C VAL A 480 0.78 28.60 -13.01
N LEU A 481 0.11 29.06 -11.95
CA LEU A 481 -1.30 28.80 -11.71
C LEU A 481 -2.17 29.88 -12.36
N ASP A 482 -2.87 29.53 -13.44
CA ASP A 482 -4.04 30.28 -13.90
C ASP A 482 -5.33 29.61 -13.39
N ALA A 483 -6.06 30.27 -12.51
CA ALA A 483 -7.32 29.76 -11.94
C ALA A 483 -8.47 29.66 -12.96
N GLN A 484 -8.27 30.04 -14.23
CA GLN A 484 -9.20 29.80 -15.33
C GLN A 484 -9.17 28.34 -15.84
N GLY A 485 -8.33 27.47 -15.28
CA GLY A 485 -8.38 26.03 -15.45
C GLY A 485 -7.36 25.43 -16.43
N PRO A 486 -7.48 24.12 -16.72
CA PRO A 486 -8.37 23.19 -16.03
C PRO A 486 -7.97 23.02 -14.55
N ARG A 487 -8.94 22.91 -13.64
CA ARG A 487 -8.62 22.32 -12.31
C ARG A 487 -8.24 20.86 -12.50
N GLU A 488 -7.60 20.26 -11.51
CA GLU A 488 -7.44 18.82 -11.42
C GLU A 488 -8.63 18.24 -10.64
N PRO A 489 -9.58 17.54 -11.28
CA PRO A 489 -10.64 16.83 -10.57
C PRO A 489 -10.07 15.74 -9.65
N TRP A 490 -10.80 15.44 -8.58
CA TRP A 490 -10.33 14.57 -7.50
C TRP A 490 -11.28 13.40 -7.30
N HIS A 491 -10.89 12.22 -7.79
CA HIS A 491 -11.60 10.98 -7.57
C HIS A 491 -11.00 10.23 -6.38
N ASP A 492 -11.82 9.83 -5.42
CA ASP A 492 -11.34 9.18 -4.18
C ASP A 492 -12.41 8.29 -3.53
N LEU A 493 -11.97 7.45 -2.58
CA LEU A 493 -12.83 6.55 -1.82
C LEU A 493 -12.77 6.85 -0.33
N HIS A 494 -13.92 6.77 0.33
CA HIS A 494 -14.02 6.90 1.78
C HIS A 494 -15.07 5.96 2.35
N SER A 495 -15.07 5.79 3.67
CA SER A 495 -16.07 4.96 4.35
C SER A 495 -16.47 5.54 5.68
N LYS A 496 -17.69 5.24 6.11
CA LYS A 496 -18.18 5.43 7.49
C LYS A 496 -18.42 4.07 8.11
N ILE A 497 -17.89 3.88 9.30
CA ILE A 497 -18.02 2.69 10.14
C ILE A 497 -18.92 3.05 11.32
N ASP A 498 -20.11 2.46 11.35
CA ASP A 498 -21.08 2.56 12.43
C ASP A 498 -21.23 1.19 13.09
N GLY A 499 -20.37 0.90 14.08
CA GLY A 499 -20.29 -0.41 14.69
C GLY A 499 -19.06 -0.56 15.59
N PRO A 500 -18.85 -1.75 16.19
CA PRO A 500 -17.77 -1.99 17.14
C PRO A 500 -16.36 -1.69 16.58
N ALA A 501 -16.13 -1.85 15.27
CA ALA A 501 -14.86 -1.50 14.61
C ALA A 501 -14.51 -0.01 14.69
N ALA A 502 -15.47 0.89 14.93
CA ALA A 502 -15.19 2.31 15.15
C ALA A 502 -14.35 2.55 16.42
N TYR A 503 -14.45 1.67 17.42
CA TYR A 503 -13.64 1.72 18.64
C TYR A 503 -12.18 1.30 18.40
N ASP A 504 -11.92 0.46 17.39
CA ASP A 504 -10.55 0.12 16.99
C ASP A 504 -9.87 1.31 16.29
N VAL A 505 -10.62 2.07 15.47
CA VAL A 505 -10.15 3.34 14.89
C VAL A 505 -9.88 4.39 15.98
N LEU A 506 -10.77 4.49 16.98
CA LEU A 506 -10.56 5.32 18.17
C LEU A 506 -9.30 4.91 18.95
N THR A 507 -9.12 3.61 19.21
CA THR A 507 -7.95 3.08 19.91
C THR A 507 -6.66 3.46 19.17
N ASN A 508 -6.64 3.35 17.84
CA ASN A 508 -5.51 3.82 17.04
C ASN A 508 -5.22 5.32 17.26
N PHE A 509 -6.24 6.17 17.27
CA PHE A 509 -6.08 7.60 17.55
C PHE A 509 -5.48 7.83 18.95
N GLU A 510 -6.03 7.19 19.97
CA GLU A 510 -5.60 7.33 21.36
C GLU A 510 -4.15 6.89 21.56
N GLU A 511 -3.76 5.74 21.00
CA GLU A 511 -2.40 5.22 21.02
C GLU A 511 -1.41 6.21 20.40
N ARG A 512 -1.77 6.85 19.27
CA ARG A 512 -0.96 7.86 18.58
C ARG A 512 -0.91 9.18 19.37
N TRP A 513 -2.04 9.66 19.86
CA TRP A 513 -2.14 10.89 20.66
C TRP A 513 -1.26 10.80 21.91
N LEU A 514 -1.33 9.68 22.62
CA LEU A 514 -0.52 9.43 23.81
C LEU A 514 0.98 9.30 23.50
N LYS A 515 1.36 8.95 22.27
CA LYS A 515 2.76 8.97 21.83
C LYS A 515 3.22 10.39 21.50
N ALA A 516 2.44 11.13 20.72
CA ALA A 516 2.75 12.48 20.26
C ALA A 516 2.78 13.51 21.41
N SER A 517 1.92 13.34 22.42
CA SER A 517 1.83 14.26 23.57
C SER A 517 2.96 14.14 24.60
N LYS A 518 3.93 13.21 24.42
CA LYS A 518 5.06 13.04 25.36
C LYS A 518 5.99 14.24 25.33
N ARG A 519 6.14 14.93 26.48
CA ARG A 519 6.99 16.13 26.65
C ARG A 519 8.50 15.82 26.52
N SER A 520 9.24 16.73 25.89
CA SER A 520 10.70 16.86 26.00
C SER A 520 11.08 17.87 27.12
N GLY A 521 12.08 17.54 27.96
CA GLY A 521 12.72 18.48 28.90
C GLY A 521 12.02 18.79 30.24
N VAL A 522 12.38 19.94 30.83
CA VAL A 522 12.11 20.42 32.22
C VAL A 522 10.61 20.49 32.60
N LYS A 523 9.69 20.36 31.64
CA LYS A 523 8.24 20.32 31.86
C LYS A 523 7.72 18.99 32.44
N LYS A 524 8.58 18.08 32.92
CA LYS A 524 8.19 16.83 33.62
C LYS A 524 7.55 17.04 35.00
N LEU A 525 7.64 18.26 35.56
CA LEU A 525 7.23 18.56 36.93
C LEU A 525 5.75 18.89 37.14
N SER A 526 4.93 19.05 36.08
CA SER A 526 3.48 19.19 36.25
C SER A 526 2.75 17.89 35.94
N LYS A 527 2.07 17.33 36.96
CA LYS A 527 1.37 16.04 36.97
C LYS A 527 0.02 16.06 36.21
N ALA A 528 -0.29 17.15 35.51
CA ALA A 528 -1.56 17.36 34.82
C ALA A 528 -1.36 17.25 33.29
N ASN A 529 -1.85 16.15 32.70
CA ASN A 529 -2.27 16.04 31.29
C ASN A 529 -2.81 14.64 30.89
N ASN A 530 -3.09 13.73 31.84
CA ASN A 530 -3.85 12.50 31.55
C ASN A 530 -5.34 12.77 31.22
N ASP A 531 -5.78 14.03 31.25
CA ASP A 531 -7.18 14.48 31.13
C ASP A 531 -7.59 14.96 29.72
N THR A 532 -6.71 14.80 28.71
CA THR A 532 -7.00 15.28 27.34
C THR A 532 -7.91 14.35 26.56
N LEU A 533 -7.67 13.04 26.65
CA LEU A 533 -8.53 12.00 26.07
C LEU A 533 -9.68 11.71 27.04
N LEU A 534 -10.87 11.48 26.49
CA LEU A 534 -12.01 11.05 27.29
C LEU A 534 -11.90 9.55 27.60
N TRP A 535 -12.23 9.14 28.82
CA TRP A 535 -12.37 7.72 29.16
C TRP A 535 -13.76 7.23 28.76
N ILE A 536 -13.90 6.81 27.50
CA ILE A 536 -15.19 6.45 26.89
C ILE A 536 -15.93 5.38 27.68
N GLY A 537 -15.25 4.34 28.15
CA GLY A 537 -15.86 3.28 28.97
C GLY A 537 -16.38 3.74 30.35
N ARG A 538 -16.17 5.00 30.75
CA ARG A 538 -16.75 5.59 31.96
C ARG A 538 -17.86 6.60 31.68
N ILE A 539 -18.17 6.88 30.42
CA ILE A 539 -19.24 7.80 30.02
C ILE A 539 -20.54 7.00 29.93
N PRO A 540 -21.49 7.15 30.87
CA PRO A 540 -22.63 6.23 30.98
C PRO A 540 -23.58 6.24 29.78
N ASP A 541 -23.64 7.34 29.03
CA ASP A 541 -24.48 7.49 27.85
C ASP A 541 -23.81 7.04 26.55
N ILE A 542 -22.54 6.60 26.55
CA ILE A 542 -21.92 5.99 25.36
C ILE A 542 -22.01 4.47 25.47
N ALA A 543 -22.53 3.82 24.42
CA ALA A 543 -22.61 2.37 24.31
C ALA A 543 -21.22 1.74 24.42
N SER A 544 -21.12 0.59 25.11
CA SER A 544 -19.90 -0.23 25.07
C SER A 544 -19.77 -0.93 23.72
N ILE A 545 -18.56 -1.39 23.42
CA ILE A 545 -18.27 -2.21 22.24
C ILE A 545 -19.09 -3.53 22.23
N ASP A 546 -19.46 -4.02 23.43
CA ASP A 546 -20.20 -5.27 23.64
C ASP A 546 -21.72 -5.03 23.87
N ASP A 547 -22.23 -3.80 23.68
CA ASP A 547 -23.65 -3.51 23.88
C ASP A 547 -24.53 -4.22 22.81
N GLU A 548 -25.74 -4.60 23.20
CA GLU A 548 -26.73 -5.25 22.32
C GLU A 548 -27.12 -4.42 21.09
N VAL A 549 -26.87 -3.10 21.11
CA VAL A 549 -27.08 -2.19 19.96
C VAL A 549 -26.38 -2.70 18.69
N TYR A 550 -25.31 -3.49 18.83
CA TYR A 550 -24.56 -4.05 17.71
C TYR A 550 -24.88 -5.54 17.42
N SER A 551 -25.67 -6.19 18.27
CA SER A 551 -25.75 -7.66 18.38
C SER A 551 -27.00 -8.27 17.72
N SER A 552 -27.37 -7.82 16.52
CA SER A 552 -28.43 -8.48 15.74
C SER A 552 -27.80 -9.34 14.65
N ASP A 553 -27.49 -10.61 14.97
CA ASP A 553 -27.00 -11.59 13.98
C ASP A 553 -27.96 -11.79 12.81
N ASN A 554 -29.25 -11.50 13.03
CA ASN A 554 -30.34 -11.60 12.06
C ASN A 554 -30.55 -10.32 11.21
N ASP A 555 -29.77 -9.23 11.39
CA ASP A 555 -29.90 -8.07 10.50
C ASP A 555 -29.34 -8.43 9.11
N PRO A 556 -30.18 -8.47 8.05
CA PRO A 556 -29.72 -8.86 6.72
C PRO A 556 -28.71 -7.87 6.11
N GLU A 557 -28.68 -6.63 6.62
CA GLU A 557 -27.77 -5.58 6.14
C GLU A 557 -26.56 -5.40 7.06
N ARG A 558 -26.32 -6.34 7.99
CA ARG A 558 -25.15 -6.30 8.88
C ARG A 558 -23.83 -6.36 8.12
N TRP A 559 -22.80 -5.78 8.74
CA TRP A 559 -21.42 -5.85 8.27
C TRP A 559 -20.51 -6.43 9.33
N ASP A 560 -19.51 -7.16 8.87
CA ASP A 560 -18.37 -7.56 9.70
C ASP A 560 -17.13 -6.80 9.17
N VAL A 561 -16.41 -6.14 10.08
CA VAL A 561 -15.38 -5.15 9.75
C VAL A 561 -14.12 -5.41 10.57
N GLN A 562 -12.96 -5.33 9.92
CA GLN A 562 -11.66 -5.45 10.58
C GLN A 562 -10.78 -4.25 10.23
N ILE A 563 -10.10 -3.69 11.23
CA ILE A 563 -9.20 -2.54 11.06
C ILE A 563 -7.77 -3.02 10.87
N PHE A 564 -7.08 -2.44 9.89
CA PHE A 564 -5.70 -2.73 9.55
C PHE A 564 -4.85 -1.46 9.58
N ARG A 565 -3.56 -1.60 9.87
CA ARG A 565 -2.60 -0.49 9.91
C ARG A 565 -1.26 -0.84 9.31
N SER A 566 -0.59 0.21 8.87
CA SER A 566 0.86 0.25 8.69
C SER A 566 1.38 1.25 9.71
N ILE A 567 1.97 0.78 10.81
CA ILE A 567 2.44 1.68 11.88
C ILE A 567 3.51 1.00 12.73
N ASP A 568 4.33 1.80 13.41
CA ASP A 568 5.39 1.28 14.26
C ASP A 568 5.34 1.82 15.70
N SER A 569 6.08 1.18 16.60
CA SER A 569 6.22 1.57 18.01
C SER A 569 6.78 2.99 18.22
N ASN A 570 7.33 3.64 17.19
CA ASN A 570 7.75 5.05 17.26
C ASN A 570 6.57 6.01 17.11
N SER A 571 5.45 5.56 16.55
CA SER A 571 4.24 6.37 16.35
C SER A 571 3.09 6.06 17.30
N VAL A 572 3.16 4.98 18.08
CA VAL A 572 2.12 4.61 19.06
C VAL A 572 2.66 4.43 20.48
N LYS A 573 1.78 4.57 21.46
CA LYS A 573 1.95 4.12 22.84
C LYS A 573 0.95 3.00 23.09
N GLY A 574 1.41 1.81 23.52
CA GLY A 574 0.55 0.64 23.73
C GLY A 574 1.18 -0.66 23.23
N PHE A 575 2.11 -0.54 22.28
CA PHE A 575 2.98 -1.65 21.88
C PHE A 575 3.87 -2.08 23.05
N PRO A 576 4.12 -3.40 23.18
CA PRO A 576 4.91 -3.93 24.28
C PRO A 576 6.33 -3.37 24.23
N LYS A 577 6.92 -3.16 25.41
CA LYS A 577 8.33 -2.73 25.51
C LYS A 577 9.28 -3.90 25.34
N ASN A 578 8.85 -5.09 25.76
CA ASN A 578 9.59 -6.32 25.61
C ASN A 578 9.28 -6.91 24.21
N PRO A 579 10.25 -6.99 23.30
CA PRO A 579 10.02 -7.57 21.97
C PRO A 579 9.52 -9.02 22.00
N ARG A 580 9.76 -9.76 23.09
CA ARG A 580 9.24 -11.13 23.28
C ARG A 580 7.72 -11.19 23.31
N GLU A 581 7.06 -10.10 23.67
CA GLU A 581 5.59 -9.99 23.68
C GLU A 581 5.04 -9.54 22.30
N ALA A 582 5.88 -9.18 21.33
CA ALA A 582 5.43 -8.67 20.03
C ALA A 582 4.56 -9.69 19.28
N THR A 583 4.97 -10.95 19.24
CA THR A 583 4.24 -12.03 18.56
C THR A 583 2.86 -12.25 19.16
N SER A 584 2.69 -12.11 20.48
CA SER A 584 1.36 -12.21 21.13
C SER A 584 0.37 -11.11 20.72
N LYS A 585 0.86 -10.02 20.12
CA LYS A 585 0.05 -8.94 19.55
C LYS A 585 0.09 -8.91 18.02
N ASN A 586 0.59 -9.98 17.39
CA ASN A 586 0.75 -10.08 15.94
C ASN A 586 1.60 -8.95 15.33
N LEU A 587 2.61 -8.48 16.08
CA LEU A 587 3.55 -7.46 15.62
C LEU A 587 4.84 -8.10 15.12
N VAL A 588 5.40 -7.57 14.03
CA VAL A 588 6.69 -8.02 13.48
C VAL A 588 7.84 -7.18 14.04
N CYS A 589 9.04 -7.78 14.10
CA CYS A 589 10.23 -7.12 14.62
C CYS A 589 11.05 -6.49 13.49
N GLY A 590 11.18 -5.15 13.52
CA GLY A 590 12.15 -4.41 12.72
C GLY A 590 13.46 -4.16 13.45
N LYS A 591 14.37 -3.38 12.83
CA LYS A 591 15.58 -2.91 13.51
C LYS A 591 15.19 -1.98 14.65
N ASN A 592 15.30 -2.43 15.91
CA ASN A 592 14.99 -1.62 17.11
C ASN A 592 13.55 -1.07 17.18
N VAL A 593 12.59 -1.72 16.51
CA VAL A 593 11.21 -1.24 16.41
C VAL A 593 10.24 -2.41 16.26
N LEU A 594 9.04 -2.31 16.87
CA LEU A 594 7.92 -3.21 16.58
C LEU A 594 6.99 -2.58 15.54
N ILE A 595 6.48 -3.39 14.62
CA ILE A 595 5.78 -2.95 13.42
C ILE A 595 4.46 -3.72 13.30
N ASP A 596 3.40 -3.00 12.97
CA ASP A 596 2.13 -3.52 12.47
C ASP A 596 2.12 -3.33 10.95
N MET A 597 2.01 -4.43 10.21
CA MET A 597 1.93 -4.49 8.73
C MET A 597 0.64 -5.17 8.29
N SER A 598 -0.41 -5.04 9.09
CA SER A 598 -1.70 -5.72 8.85
C SER A 598 -2.40 -5.24 7.58
N VAL A 599 -2.10 -4.04 7.06
CA VAL A 599 -2.60 -3.59 5.73
C VAL A 599 -2.09 -4.51 4.61
N GLN A 600 -0.78 -4.71 4.50
CA GLN A 600 -0.21 -5.63 3.50
C GLN A 600 -0.78 -7.03 3.67
N THR A 601 -0.90 -7.49 4.92
CA THR A 601 -1.48 -8.79 5.25
C THR A 601 -2.91 -8.92 4.73
N ALA A 602 -3.75 -7.91 4.96
CA ALA A 602 -5.14 -7.90 4.49
C ALA A 602 -5.25 -7.93 2.97
N TYR A 603 -4.45 -7.13 2.25
CA TYR A 603 -4.40 -7.17 0.78
C TYR A 603 -4.01 -8.56 0.26
N VAL A 604 -2.92 -9.14 0.78
CA VAL A 604 -2.46 -10.47 0.37
C VAL A 604 -3.54 -11.54 0.65
N ASN A 605 -4.19 -11.48 1.80
CA ASN A 605 -5.25 -12.44 2.13
C ASN A 605 -6.46 -12.30 1.20
N ALA A 606 -6.92 -11.08 0.93
CA ALA A 606 -8.04 -10.84 0.02
C ALA A 606 -7.72 -11.30 -1.42
N ILE A 607 -6.52 -11.01 -1.93
CA ILE A 607 -6.08 -11.45 -3.28
C ILE A 607 -6.00 -12.98 -3.36
N ARG A 608 -5.46 -13.64 -2.34
CA ARG A 608 -5.39 -15.11 -2.29
C ARG A 608 -6.77 -15.74 -2.19
N GLY A 609 -7.71 -15.11 -1.50
CA GLY A 609 -9.10 -15.56 -1.39
C GLY A 609 -9.93 -15.37 -2.67
N ALA A 610 -9.54 -14.45 -3.55
CA ALA A 610 -10.30 -14.11 -4.76
C ALA A 610 -10.53 -15.31 -5.69
N GLN A 611 -11.76 -15.46 -6.18
CA GLN A 611 -12.21 -16.54 -7.05
C GLN A 611 -12.65 -16.10 -8.44
N HIS A 612 -13.19 -14.89 -8.58
CA HIS A 612 -13.83 -14.41 -9.80
C HIS A 612 -13.11 -13.18 -10.35
N PHE A 613 -13.00 -12.10 -9.57
CA PHE A 613 -12.35 -10.89 -10.03
C PHE A 613 -11.82 -10.01 -8.90
N ILE A 614 -10.89 -9.12 -9.27
CA ILE A 614 -10.37 -8.05 -8.41
C ILE A 614 -10.55 -6.71 -9.13
N TYR A 615 -11.09 -5.72 -8.43
CA TYR A 615 -11.15 -4.33 -8.89
C TYR A 615 -10.37 -3.45 -7.90
N ILE A 616 -9.37 -2.73 -8.37
CA ILE A 616 -8.49 -1.89 -7.55
C ILE A 616 -8.53 -0.47 -8.10
N GLU A 617 -8.65 0.50 -7.20
CA GLU A 617 -8.36 1.89 -7.48
C GLU A 617 -7.27 2.36 -6.53
N ASN A 618 -6.15 2.84 -7.07
CA ASN A 618 -5.02 3.24 -6.25
C ASN A 618 -4.22 4.40 -6.84
N GLN A 619 -3.78 5.35 -6.00
CA GLN A 619 -2.88 6.43 -6.42
C GLN A 619 -1.53 5.93 -6.94
N TYR A 620 -1.01 4.84 -6.39
CA TYR A 620 0.24 4.23 -6.83
C TYR A 620 0.05 2.74 -7.06
N PHE A 621 0.76 2.21 -8.05
CA PHE A 621 0.82 0.77 -8.28
C PHE A 621 2.24 0.34 -8.64
N LEU A 622 3.04 0.05 -7.62
CA LEU A 622 4.41 -0.46 -7.78
C LEU A 622 4.81 -1.37 -6.61
N GLY A 623 5.56 -2.42 -6.91
CA GLY A 623 5.99 -3.37 -5.89
C GLY A 623 6.49 -4.68 -6.46
N SER A 624 6.80 -5.59 -5.54
CA SER A 624 7.37 -6.90 -5.83
C SER A 624 8.66 -6.81 -6.64
N SER A 625 9.53 -5.85 -6.30
CA SER A 625 10.73 -5.55 -7.10
C SER A 625 11.66 -6.74 -7.26
N PHE A 626 11.69 -7.66 -6.29
CA PHE A 626 12.46 -8.89 -6.34
C PHE A 626 12.14 -9.77 -7.57
N ASN A 627 10.97 -9.56 -8.21
CA ASN A 627 10.55 -10.23 -9.46
C ASN A 627 10.70 -9.36 -10.73
N TRP A 628 11.22 -8.13 -10.65
CA TRP A 628 11.45 -7.31 -11.84
C TRP A 628 12.61 -7.85 -12.70
N ASP A 629 12.62 -7.55 -13.99
CA ASP A 629 13.70 -7.90 -14.93
C ASP A 629 15.07 -7.29 -14.54
N SER A 630 15.07 -6.16 -13.83
CA SER A 630 16.25 -5.50 -13.25
C SER A 630 15.88 -4.68 -12.00
N HIS A 631 16.90 -4.25 -11.24
CA HIS A 631 16.71 -3.51 -9.96
C HIS A 631 15.94 -4.31 -8.91
N LYS A 632 16.25 -5.61 -8.80
CA LYS A 632 15.56 -6.55 -7.90
C LYS A 632 15.78 -6.27 -6.41
N ASP A 633 16.79 -5.50 -6.08
CA ASP A 633 17.31 -5.19 -4.76
C ASP A 633 16.93 -3.79 -4.25
N VAL A 634 16.17 -3.00 -5.03
CA VAL A 634 15.71 -1.66 -4.66
C VAL A 634 14.84 -1.63 -3.38
N GLY A 635 14.28 -2.78 -2.99
CA GLY A 635 13.58 -2.96 -1.72
C GLY A 635 12.08 -2.61 -1.75
N ALA A 636 11.45 -2.55 -2.92
CA ALA A 636 9.99 -2.46 -3.04
C ALA A 636 9.34 -3.85 -2.90
N ASN A 637 9.51 -4.44 -1.71
CA ASN A 637 9.23 -5.85 -1.44
C ASN A 637 7.77 -6.20 -1.10
N ASN A 638 6.84 -5.25 -1.18
CA ASN A 638 5.42 -5.55 -0.98
C ASN A 638 4.94 -6.59 -2.00
N LEU A 639 4.05 -7.49 -1.57
CA LEU A 639 3.65 -8.67 -2.34
C LEU A 639 2.43 -8.44 -3.26
N ILE A 640 1.83 -7.25 -3.25
CA ILE A 640 0.52 -7.03 -3.87
C ILE A 640 0.55 -7.31 -5.38
N PRO A 641 1.48 -6.73 -6.18
CA PRO A 641 1.53 -7.00 -7.62
C PRO A 641 1.76 -8.47 -7.96
N ILE A 642 2.70 -9.15 -7.28
CA ILE A 642 3.00 -10.56 -7.58
C ILE A 642 1.85 -11.50 -7.18
N GLU A 643 1.17 -11.25 -6.05
CA GLU A 643 0.03 -12.07 -5.62
C GLU A 643 -1.13 -11.99 -6.62
N ILE A 644 -1.40 -10.81 -7.20
CA ILE A 644 -2.45 -10.65 -8.23
C ILE A 644 -2.15 -11.54 -9.44
N VAL A 645 -0.91 -11.50 -9.96
CA VAL A 645 -0.59 -12.26 -11.17
C VAL A 645 -0.37 -13.74 -10.92
N LEU A 646 0.07 -14.14 -9.74
CA LEU A 646 0.09 -15.55 -9.37
C LEU A 646 -1.34 -16.09 -9.19
N LYS A 647 -2.27 -15.29 -8.65
CA LYS A 647 -3.70 -15.65 -8.64
C LYS A 647 -4.23 -15.86 -10.07
N ILE A 648 -3.97 -14.92 -10.99
CA ILE A 648 -4.35 -15.06 -12.40
C ILE A 648 -3.71 -16.31 -13.03
N ALA A 649 -2.40 -16.51 -12.84
CA ALA A 649 -1.68 -17.67 -13.36
C ALA A 649 -2.28 -18.98 -12.84
N ASN A 650 -2.59 -19.07 -11.54
CA ASN A 650 -3.23 -20.24 -10.96
C ASN A 650 -4.62 -20.51 -11.56
N LYS A 651 -5.41 -19.47 -11.84
CA LYS A 651 -6.70 -19.60 -12.52
C LYS A 651 -6.54 -20.06 -13.98
N ILE A 652 -5.52 -19.58 -14.68
CA ILE A 652 -5.15 -20.06 -16.03
C ILE A 652 -4.76 -21.55 -15.98
N TYR A 653 -3.90 -21.96 -15.04
CA TYR A 653 -3.52 -23.37 -14.87
C TYR A 653 -4.72 -24.26 -14.55
N ALA A 654 -5.70 -23.75 -13.81
CA ALA A 654 -6.95 -24.44 -13.50
C ALA A 654 -8.00 -24.37 -14.64
N ASN A 655 -7.72 -23.65 -15.73
CA ASN A 655 -8.67 -23.35 -16.79
C ASN A 655 -9.98 -22.69 -16.27
N GLU A 656 -9.84 -21.81 -15.29
CA GLU A 656 -10.92 -21.04 -14.68
C GLU A 656 -10.84 -19.57 -15.13
N ARG A 657 -11.99 -18.92 -15.30
CA ARG A 657 -12.03 -17.49 -15.63
C ARG A 657 -11.73 -16.66 -14.40
N PHE A 658 -10.92 -15.62 -14.60
CA PHE A 658 -10.60 -14.62 -13.60
C PHE A 658 -10.25 -13.30 -14.29
N SER A 659 -10.51 -12.17 -13.64
CA SER A 659 -10.13 -10.86 -14.19
C SER A 659 -9.68 -9.87 -13.11
N ALA A 660 -8.71 -9.04 -13.44
CA ALA A 660 -8.21 -7.97 -12.60
C ALA A 660 -8.27 -6.64 -13.35
N TYR A 661 -8.88 -5.65 -12.70
CA TYR A 661 -9.08 -4.29 -13.20
C TYR A 661 -8.38 -3.33 -12.25
N ILE A 662 -7.43 -2.54 -12.77
CA ILE A 662 -6.62 -1.62 -11.97
C ILE A 662 -6.78 -0.22 -12.53
N VAL A 663 -7.32 0.70 -11.73
CA VAL A 663 -7.46 2.12 -12.06
C VAL A 663 -6.44 2.91 -11.24
N ILE A 664 -5.58 3.65 -11.93
CA ILE A 664 -4.47 4.44 -11.36
C ILE A 664 -4.48 5.84 -11.99
N PRO A 665 -3.87 6.87 -11.39
CA PRO A 665 -3.84 8.18 -12.01
C PRO A 665 -3.01 8.12 -13.31
N MET A 666 -3.29 9.03 -14.24
CA MET A 666 -2.55 9.08 -15.51
C MET A 666 -1.05 9.30 -15.25
N TRP A 667 -0.73 10.13 -14.27
CA TRP A 667 0.58 10.22 -13.62
C TRP A 667 0.39 10.59 -12.14
N PRO A 668 1.37 10.30 -11.26
CA PRO A 668 1.37 10.81 -9.90
C PRO A 668 1.35 12.34 -9.86
N GLU A 669 0.53 12.92 -8.98
CA GLU A 669 0.34 14.36 -8.81
C GLU A 669 1.66 15.16 -8.80
N GLY A 670 1.64 16.29 -9.52
CA GLY A 670 2.78 17.16 -9.73
C GLY A 670 3.28 17.12 -11.17
N ASN A 671 4.32 17.88 -11.47
CA ASN A 671 4.82 18.02 -12.84
C ASN A 671 5.25 16.64 -13.42
N PRO A 672 4.60 16.12 -14.48
CA PRO A 672 4.90 14.79 -15.03
C PRO A 672 6.29 14.69 -15.68
N THR A 673 6.93 15.81 -15.99
CA THR A 673 8.32 15.86 -16.47
C THR A 673 9.34 15.82 -15.33
N GLY A 674 8.90 15.99 -14.08
CA GLY A 674 9.75 16.03 -12.90
C GLY A 674 10.43 14.69 -12.61
N ALA A 675 11.64 14.75 -12.06
CA ALA A 675 12.44 13.55 -11.78
C ALA A 675 11.77 12.53 -10.85
N PRO A 676 11.10 12.92 -9.74
CA PRO A 676 10.37 11.97 -8.89
C PRO A 676 9.25 11.26 -9.65
N THR A 677 8.41 12.00 -10.37
CA THR A 677 7.29 11.45 -11.14
C THR A 677 7.78 10.50 -12.24
N GLN A 678 8.82 10.90 -12.98
CA GLN A 678 9.44 10.05 -14.00
C GLN A 678 10.05 8.77 -13.42
N ARG A 679 10.60 8.83 -12.20
CA ARG A 679 11.13 7.65 -11.52
C ARG A 679 10.02 6.72 -11.05
N ILE A 680 8.92 7.25 -10.51
CA ILE A 680 7.76 6.46 -10.09
C ILE A 680 7.12 5.75 -11.29
N LEU A 681 6.93 6.46 -12.40
CA LEU A 681 6.39 5.88 -13.64
C LEU A 681 7.29 4.74 -14.19
N TYR A 682 8.61 4.87 -14.03
CA TYR A 682 9.56 3.82 -14.40
C TYR A 682 9.35 2.55 -13.56
N TRP A 683 9.18 2.69 -12.24
CA TRP A 683 8.87 1.56 -11.34
C TRP A 683 7.50 0.94 -11.59
N GLN A 684 6.50 1.77 -11.87
CA GLN A 684 5.17 1.30 -12.28
C GLN A 684 5.26 0.47 -13.57
N LYS A 685 5.98 0.96 -14.59
CA LYS A 685 6.19 0.21 -15.84
C LYS A 685 6.90 -1.11 -15.61
N LYS A 686 7.91 -1.16 -14.72
CA LYS A 686 8.60 -2.41 -14.35
C LYS A 686 7.66 -3.41 -13.69
N THR A 687 6.80 -2.92 -12.80
CA THR A 687 5.76 -3.72 -12.13
C THR A 687 4.76 -4.26 -13.15
N MET A 688 4.21 -3.41 -14.03
CA MET A 688 3.27 -3.83 -15.09
C MET A 688 3.88 -4.88 -16.01
N GLN A 689 5.13 -4.70 -16.44
CA GLN A 689 5.80 -5.65 -17.33
C GLN A 689 6.00 -7.01 -16.66
N MET A 690 6.50 -7.04 -15.42
CA MET A 690 6.61 -8.28 -14.63
C MET A 690 5.27 -9.02 -14.57
N MET A 691 4.20 -8.27 -14.29
CA MET A 691 2.86 -8.84 -14.19
C MET A 691 2.39 -9.49 -15.50
N TYR A 692 2.50 -8.78 -16.63
CA TYR A 692 2.07 -9.31 -17.92
C TYR A 692 2.95 -10.46 -18.43
N GLU A 693 4.26 -10.44 -18.15
CA GLU A 693 5.17 -11.54 -18.48
C GLU A 693 4.82 -12.83 -17.73
N VAL A 694 4.42 -12.74 -16.45
CA VAL A 694 3.94 -13.91 -15.67
C VAL A 694 2.66 -14.49 -16.27
N ILE A 695 1.71 -13.64 -16.65
CA ILE A 695 0.45 -14.10 -17.30
C ILE A 695 0.74 -14.76 -18.64
N HIS A 696 1.59 -14.13 -19.48
CA HIS A 696 2.01 -14.71 -20.76
C HIS A 696 2.67 -16.09 -20.58
N LYS A 697 3.56 -16.22 -19.60
CA LYS A 697 4.21 -17.50 -19.28
C LYS A 697 3.17 -18.58 -18.95
N ALA A 698 2.21 -18.27 -18.08
CA ALA A 698 1.14 -19.20 -17.73
C ALA A 698 0.31 -19.62 -18.95
N LEU A 699 -0.11 -18.67 -19.79
CA LEU A 699 -0.85 -18.95 -21.04
C LEU A 699 -0.06 -19.86 -21.98
N LYS A 700 1.24 -19.62 -22.13
CA LYS A 700 2.11 -20.41 -23.00
C LYS A 700 2.30 -21.84 -22.48
N GLU A 701 2.45 -22.01 -21.17
CA GLU A 701 2.63 -23.33 -20.54
C GLU A 701 1.39 -24.23 -20.70
N VAL A 702 0.19 -23.65 -20.73
CA VAL A 702 -1.06 -24.39 -20.99
C VAL A 702 -1.50 -24.39 -22.46
N GLY A 703 -0.72 -23.79 -23.37
CA GLY A 703 -1.02 -23.74 -24.81
C GLY A 703 -2.20 -22.84 -25.20
N LEU A 704 -2.53 -21.83 -24.39
CA LEU A 704 -3.64 -20.89 -24.61
C LEU A 704 -3.18 -19.52 -25.13
N ASP A 705 -1.88 -19.31 -25.36
CA ASP A 705 -1.29 -18.05 -25.82
C ASP A 705 -1.71 -17.63 -27.24
N ASN A 706 -2.22 -18.57 -28.05
CA ASN A 706 -2.85 -18.29 -29.35
C ASN A 706 -4.32 -17.88 -29.23
N THR A 707 -5.00 -18.27 -28.15
CA THR A 707 -6.45 -18.06 -27.93
C THR A 707 -6.73 -16.80 -27.12
N TYR A 708 -5.95 -16.58 -26.06
CA TYR A 708 -6.09 -15.44 -25.17
C TYR A 708 -4.83 -14.59 -25.19
N GLU A 709 -4.99 -13.33 -24.79
CA GLU A 709 -3.88 -12.42 -24.53
C GLU A 709 -3.86 -12.00 -23.06
N PRO A 710 -2.73 -11.49 -22.53
CA PRO A 710 -2.67 -11.10 -21.12
C PRO A 710 -3.73 -10.06 -20.70
N GLN A 711 -4.16 -9.19 -21.63
CA GLN A 711 -5.22 -8.19 -21.39
C GLN A 711 -6.63 -8.79 -21.32
N ASP A 712 -6.82 -10.08 -21.63
CA ASP A 712 -8.08 -10.80 -21.36
C ASP A 712 -8.19 -11.23 -19.88
N TYR A 713 -7.18 -10.93 -19.04
CA TYR A 713 -7.14 -11.23 -17.61
C TYR A 713 -6.76 -10.02 -16.74
N LEU A 714 -5.89 -9.12 -17.23
CA LEU A 714 -5.38 -7.98 -16.46
C LEU A 714 -5.47 -6.70 -17.29
N ASN A 715 -6.15 -5.67 -16.77
CA ASN A 715 -6.24 -4.37 -17.42
C ASN A 715 -5.88 -3.22 -16.49
N PHE A 716 -5.13 -2.27 -17.02
CA PHE A 716 -4.81 -1.01 -16.37
C PHE A 716 -5.53 0.15 -17.08
N PHE A 717 -6.16 1.00 -16.28
CA PHE A 717 -6.88 2.18 -16.70
C PHE A 717 -6.41 3.41 -15.91
N CYS A 718 -6.69 4.58 -16.44
CA CYS A 718 -6.70 5.82 -15.70
C CYS A 718 -8.00 6.57 -15.95
N LEU A 719 -8.20 7.70 -15.26
CA LEU A 719 -9.36 8.54 -15.46
C LEU A 719 -8.98 9.86 -16.16
N GLY A 720 -9.85 10.32 -17.05
CA GLY A 720 -9.67 11.57 -17.79
C GLY A 720 -11.00 12.20 -18.13
N ASN A 721 -11.03 13.53 -18.22
CA ASN A 721 -12.22 14.26 -18.65
C ASN A 721 -11.89 15.22 -19.80
N ARG A 722 -12.92 15.57 -20.56
CA ARG A 722 -12.86 16.55 -21.65
C ARG A 722 -14.21 17.23 -21.80
N GLU A 723 -14.21 18.56 -21.74
CA GLU A 723 -15.42 19.38 -21.75
C GLU A 723 -15.53 20.21 -23.04
N ALA A 724 -16.58 19.98 -23.82
CA ALA A 724 -17.01 20.85 -24.90
C ALA A 724 -17.71 22.12 -24.35
N GLY A 725 -17.58 23.23 -25.09
CA GLY A 725 -18.23 24.51 -24.78
C GLY A 725 -17.41 25.47 -23.91
N GLY A 726 -17.72 26.76 -24.03
CA GLY A 726 -16.98 27.91 -23.49
C GLY A 726 -16.45 28.79 -24.62
N SER A 727 -16.63 30.12 -24.56
CA SER A 727 -15.95 31.02 -25.50
C SER A 727 -14.46 30.75 -25.37
N PRO A 728 -13.69 30.59 -26.47
CA PRO A 728 -12.25 30.75 -26.36
C PRO A 728 -12.06 32.13 -25.76
N SER A 729 -11.59 32.21 -24.51
CA SER A 729 -11.13 33.49 -23.97
C SER A 729 -10.12 33.98 -25.00
N THR A 730 -10.41 35.08 -25.67
CA THR A 730 -9.44 35.78 -26.50
C THR A 730 -8.26 36.10 -25.58
N CYS A 731 -7.24 35.24 -25.60
CA CYS A 731 -5.99 35.46 -24.90
C CYS A 731 -5.31 36.66 -25.59
N SER A 732 -5.72 37.88 -25.20
CA SER A 732 -5.09 39.13 -25.63
C SER A 732 -3.85 39.44 -24.79
N GLY A 733 -3.04 38.41 -24.53
CA GLY A 733 -1.74 38.50 -23.89
C GLY A 733 -0.84 37.47 -24.56
N SER A 734 0.35 37.88 -25.01
CA SER A 734 1.26 37.11 -25.84
C SER A 734 1.38 35.64 -25.42
N SER A 735 0.66 34.76 -26.11
CA SER A 735 0.72 33.32 -25.88
C SER A 735 2.12 32.82 -26.25
N SER A 736 2.96 32.53 -25.26
CA SER A 736 4.11 31.68 -25.52
C SER A 736 3.57 30.30 -25.84
N ALA A 737 3.69 29.85 -27.10
CA ALA A 737 3.11 28.61 -27.61
C ALA A 737 3.55 27.31 -26.87
N ASN A 738 4.36 27.42 -25.81
CA ASN A 738 5.04 26.32 -25.11
C ASN A 738 4.59 26.10 -23.64
N ASN A 739 3.55 26.77 -23.13
CA ASN A 739 3.07 26.54 -21.76
C ASN A 739 2.10 25.33 -21.69
N PRO A 740 2.39 24.29 -20.87
CA PRO A 740 1.51 23.12 -20.71
C PRO A 740 0.06 23.45 -20.34
N GLN A 741 -0.16 24.44 -19.46
CA GLN A 741 -1.51 24.79 -19.03
C GLN A 741 -2.34 25.35 -20.19
N ASP A 742 -1.73 26.15 -21.06
CA ASP A 742 -2.43 26.74 -22.21
C ASP A 742 -2.78 25.68 -23.25
N GLN A 743 -1.96 24.63 -23.39
CA GLN A 743 -2.28 23.47 -24.22
C GLN A 743 -3.47 22.68 -23.64
N ALA A 744 -3.48 22.41 -22.33
CA ALA A 744 -4.59 21.73 -21.66
C ALA A 744 -5.90 22.53 -21.75
N LYS A 745 -5.83 23.87 -21.62
CA LYS A 745 -6.98 24.77 -21.86
C LYS A 745 -7.47 24.70 -23.31
N LYS A 746 -6.56 24.80 -24.27
CA LYS A 746 -6.87 24.75 -25.72
C LYS A 746 -7.53 23.43 -26.09
N ASN A 747 -7.01 22.31 -25.59
CA ASN A 747 -7.50 20.97 -25.89
C ASN A 747 -8.65 20.54 -24.98
N ARG A 748 -8.97 21.35 -23.96
CA ARG A 748 -10.13 21.22 -23.06
C ARG A 748 -10.17 19.91 -22.27
N ARG A 749 -9.00 19.35 -21.95
CA ARG A 749 -8.85 18.03 -21.32
C ARG A 749 -7.88 18.07 -20.15
N PHE A 750 -8.07 17.17 -19.20
CA PHE A 750 -7.11 16.88 -18.13
C PHE A 750 -7.42 15.51 -17.52
N MET A 751 -6.48 14.93 -16.78
CA MET A 751 -6.77 13.71 -16.02
C MET A 751 -7.78 14.01 -14.91
N VAL A 752 -8.59 13.02 -14.56
CA VAL A 752 -9.27 12.99 -13.26
C VAL A 752 -8.32 12.26 -12.32
N TYR A 753 -7.89 12.91 -11.25
CA TYR A 753 -6.84 12.35 -10.41
C TYR A 753 -7.40 11.26 -9.52
N VAL A 754 -6.91 10.03 -9.71
CA VAL A 754 -7.26 8.87 -8.88
C VAL A 754 -6.42 8.93 -7.62
N HIS A 755 -6.99 9.48 -6.56
CA HIS A 755 -6.40 9.46 -5.22
C HIS A 755 -6.95 8.31 -4.37
N SER A 756 -7.90 7.53 -4.88
CA SER A 756 -8.43 6.31 -4.26
C SER A 756 -7.34 5.41 -3.66
N LYS A 757 -7.68 4.68 -2.58
CA LYS A 757 -6.91 3.54 -2.07
C LYS A 757 -7.86 2.42 -1.63
N GLY A 758 -8.37 1.68 -2.60
CA GLY A 758 -9.33 0.61 -2.32
C GLY A 758 -9.21 -0.60 -3.24
N MET A 759 -9.81 -1.70 -2.79
CA MET A 759 -9.90 -2.96 -3.51
C MET A 759 -11.24 -3.63 -3.23
N ILE A 760 -11.92 -4.08 -4.28
CA ILE A 760 -13.12 -4.90 -4.23
C ILE A 760 -12.77 -6.29 -4.77
N VAL A 761 -13.20 -7.32 -4.07
CA VAL A 761 -12.97 -8.73 -4.42
C VAL A 761 -14.32 -9.42 -4.52
N ASP A 762 -14.59 -10.02 -5.68
CA ASP A 762 -15.73 -10.90 -5.95
C ASP A 762 -17.12 -10.32 -5.60
N ASP A 763 -17.24 -9.00 -5.55
CA ASP A 763 -18.42 -8.25 -5.07
C ASP A 763 -18.88 -8.60 -3.63
N GLU A 764 -18.05 -9.27 -2.84
CA GLU A 764 -18.35 -9.67 -1.45
C GLU A 764 -17.43 -9.06 -0.39
N TYR A 765 -16.22 -8.63 -0.75
CA TYR A 765 -15.26 -8.06 0.19
C TYR A 765 -14.68 -6.76 -0.35
N VAL A 766 -14.51 -5.78 0.55
CA VAL A 766 -13.96 -4.47 0.22
C VAL A 766 -12.88 -4.05 1.22
N ILE A 767 -11.79 -3.46 0.72
CA ILE A 767 -10.78 -2.74 1.51
C ILE A 767 -10.82 -1.27 1.10
N ILE A 768 -10.93 -0.35 2.06
CA ILE A 768 -10.79 1.11 1.84
C ILE A 768 -9.90 1.69 2.95
N GLY A 769 -8.97 2.57 2.58
CA GLY A 769 -8.09 3.20 3.55
C GLY A 769 -7.25 4.33 2.98
N SER A 770 -6.11 4.58 3.62
CA SER A 770 -5.14 5.59 3.20
C SER A 770 -3.93 5.00 2.45
N ALA A 771 -3.77 3.68 2.47
CA ALA A 771 -2.56 2.98 2.04
C ALA A 771 -2.47 2.79 0.52
N ASN A 772 -1.43 3.34 -0.08
CA ASN A 772 -1.13 3.17 -1.49
C ASN A 772 -0.48 1.79 -1.78
N ILE A 773 -0.57 1.29 -3.01
CA ILE A 773 0.18 0.09 -3.43
C ILE A 773 1.60 0.50 -3.82
N ASN A 774 2.41 0.76 -2.79
CA ASN A 774 3.84 1.02 -2.85
C ASN A 774 4.50 0.55 -1.54
N GLN A 775 5.84 0.57 -1.47
CA GLN A 775 6.55 0.16 -0.26
C GLN A 775 6.33 1.16 0.88
N ARG A 776 6.23 2.45 0.58
CA ARG A 776 5.95 3.52 1.55
C ARG A 776 4.73 3.23 2.43
N SER A 777 3.62 2.77 1.86
CA SER A 777 2.40 2.50 2.61
C SER A 777 2.34 1.06 3.14
N MET A 778 3.00 0.09 2.51
CA MET A 778 2.87 -1.33 2.87
C MET A 778 3.87 -1.80 3.95
N GLU A 779 5.02 -1.13 4.13
CA GLU A 779 6.12 -1.59 5.00
C GLU A 779 5.89 -1.40 6.51
N GLY A 780 4.95 -0.53 6.92
CA GLY A 780 4.68 -0.24 8.34
C GLY A 780 5.68 0.67 9.05
N THR A 781 6.96 0.69 8.63
CA THR A 781 8.00 1.59 9.20
C THR A 781 8.20 2.90 8.45
N ARG A 782 7.59 3.05 7.28
CA ARG A 782 7.67 4.28 6.47
C ARG A 782 6.56 5.24 6.86
N ASP A 783 5.52 5.37 6.02
CA ASP A 783 4.36 6.17 6.34
C ASP A 783 3.42 5.42 7.27
N THR A 784 2.70 6.14 8.13
CA THR A 784 1.64 5.50 8.92
C THR A 784 0.32 5.50 8.16
N GLU A 785 -0.28 4.34 8.00
CA GLU A 785 -1.54 4.14 7.26
C GLU A 785 -2.60 3.46 8.11
N ILE A 786 -3.85 3.55 7.67
CA ILE A 786 -5.00 2.83 8.23
C ILE A 786 -5.93 2.40 7.09
N ALA A 787 -6.53 1.23 7.22
CA ALA A 787 -7.56 0.74 6.31
C ALA A 787 -8.60 -0.07 7.09
N MET A 788 -9.80 -0.15 6.54
CA MET A 788 -10.80 -1.12 6.94
C MET A 788 -10.91 -2.19 5.85
N GLY A 789 -11.16 -3.43 6.25
CA GLY A 789 -11.71 -4.45 5.37
C GLY A 789 -13.05 -4.93 5.90
N ALA A 790 -14.01 -5.11 5.00
CA ALA A 790 -15.38 -5.36 5.38
C ALA A 790 -16.11 -6.23 4.36
N TYR A 791 -17.10 -6.98 4.85
CA TYR A 791 -18.05 -7.73 4.03
C TYR A 791 -19.42 -7.76 4.71
N GLN A 792 -20.44 -8.09 3.92
CA GLN A 792 -21.78 -8.38 4.44
C GLN A 792 -21.96 -9.90 4.52
N PRO A 793 -22.06 -10.51 5.72
CA PRO A 793 -22.17 -11.96 5.89
C PRO A 793 -23.31 -12.62 5.10
N GLN A 794 -24.41 -11.90 4.85
CA GLN A 794 -25.54 -12.43 4.08
C GLN A 794 -25.33 -12.34 2.56
N TYR A 795 -24.35 -11.57 2.08
CA TYR A 795 -24.06 -11.36 0.67
C TYR A 795 -22.63 -11.82 0.34
N THR A 796 -22.36 -13.11 0.53
CA THR A 796 -21.11 -13.78 0.14
C THR A 796 -21.39 -14.98 -0.76
N TRP A 797 -20.41 -15.41 -1.54
CA TRP A 797 -20.49 -16.63 -2.36
C TRP A 797 -20.68 -17.89 -1.53
N ALA A 798 -20.25 -17.90 -0.27
CA ALA A 798 -20.45 -19.02 0.64
C ALA A 798 -21.92 -19.16 1.11
N ASN A 799 -22.67 -18.05 1.20
CA ASN A 799 -24.06 -18.05 1.68
C ASN A 799 -25.10 -17.91 0.56
N MET A 800 -24.71 -17.43 -0.61
CA MET A 800 -25.59 -17.21 -1.76
C MET A 800 -25.47 -18.35 -2.78
N LEU A 801 -26.58 -18.69 -3.44
CA LEU A 801 -26.60 -19.63 -4.58
C LEU A 801 -26.21 -18.95 -5.92
N SER A 802 -26.02 -17.63 -5.90
CA SER A 802 -25.69 -16.79 -7.06
C SER A 802 -24.71 -15.70 -6.66
N ALA A 803 -24.20 -14.94 -7.63
CA ALA A 803 -23.31 -13.82 -7.36
C ALA A 803 -23.89 -12.87 -6.28
N PRO A 804 -23.07 -12.45 -5.29
CA PRO A 804 -23.51 -11.58 -4.21
C PRO A 804 -23.86 -10.19 -4.78
N ARG A 805 -25.09 -9.74 -4.51
CA ARG A 805 -25.61 -8.44 -4.99
C ARG A 805 -25.97 -7.50 -3.83
N GLY A 806 -25.08 -7.43 -2.84
CA GLY A 806 -25.20 -6.54 -1.68
C GLY A 806 -24.73 -5.10 -1.98
N GLN A 807 -24.44 -4.35 -0.93
CA GLN A 807 -23.93 -2.98 -1.01
C GLN A 807 -22.58 -2.89 -1.73
N ILE A 808 -21.71 -3.90 -1.63
CA ILE A 808 -20.41 -3.91 -2.31
C ILE A 808 -20.59 -4.00 -3.83
N TYR A 809 -21.48 -4.88 -4.32
CA TYR A 809 -21.92 -4.92 -5.71
C TYR A 809 -22.49 -3.57 -6.15
N GLY A 810 -23.40 -2.99 -5.36
CA GLY A 810 -24.01 -1.69 -5.66
C GLY A 810 -22.96 -0.58 -5.79
N TYR A 811 -22.00 -0.55 -4.87
CA TYR A 811 -20.89 0.39 -4.87
C TYR A 811 -20.00 0.23 -6.10
N ARG A 812 -19.60 -1.00 -6.44
CA ARG A 812 -18.76 -1.30 -7.60
C ARG A 812 -19.46 -0.95 -8.92
N MET A 813 -20.75 -1.27 -9.05
CA MET A 813 -21.57 -0.84 -10.19
C MET A 813 -21.68 0.69 -10.28
N SER A 814 -21.76 1.39 -9.15
CA SER A 814 -21.86 2.86 -9.10
C SER A 814 -20.55 3.55 -9.50
N LEU A 815 -19.41 3.02 -9.06
CA LEU A 815 -18.08 3.43 -9.55
C LEU A 815 -17.94 3.18 -11.05
N TRP A 816 -18.37 2.01 -11.53
CA TRP A 816 -18.33 1.72 -12.97
C TRP A 816 -19.28 2.63 -13.76
N ALA A 817 -20.44 2.99 -13.22
CA ALA A 817 -21.35 3.92 -13.88
C ALA A 817 -20.74 5.32 -14.04
N GLU A 818 -20.03 5.80 -13.01
CA GLU A 818 -19.24 7.05 -13.06
C GLU A 818 -18.13 6.96 -14.10
N HIS A 819 -17.31 5.91 -14.03
CA HIS A 819 -16.14 5.77 -14.90
C HIS A 819 -16.52 5.50 -16.35
N ILE A 820 -17.51 4.65 -16.60
CA ILE A 820 -17.89 4.25 -17.96
C ILE A 820 -18.91 5.22 -18.57
N GLY A 821 -19.71 5.90 -17.74
CA GLY A 821 -20.82 6.74 -18.18
C GLY A 821 -22.08 5.95 -18.57
N ALA A 822 -22.11 4.64 -18.29
CA ALA A 822 -23.22 3.75 -18.58
C ALA A 822 -23.22 2.51 -17.65
N VAL A 823 -24.34 1.80 -17.62
CA VAL A 823 -24.49 0.50 -16.96
C VAL A 823 -24.92 -0.53 -18.01
N GLU A 824 -24.19 -1.63 -18.11
CA GLU A 824 -24.48 -2.74 -19.03
C GLU A 824 -24.66 -4.04 -18.24
N GLU A 825 -25.41 -4.99 -18.79
CA GLU A 825 -25.67 -6.29 -18.15
C GLU A 825 -24.38 -7.10 -17.97
N SER A 826 -23.45 -7.01 -18.93
CA SER A 826 -22.15 -7.69 -18.87
C SER A 826 -21.32 -7.28 -17.64
N PHE A 827 -21.51 -6.05 -17.13
CA PHE A 827 -20.82 -5.54 -15.94
C PHE A 827 -21.27 -6.21 -14.64
N SER A 828 -22.32 -7.04 -14.69
CA SER A 828 -22.73 -7.87 -13.56
C SER A 828 -21.92 -9.16 -13.42
N CYS A 829 -21.09 -9.51 -14.41
CA CYS A 829 -20.17 -10.66 -14.40
C CYS A 829 -18.75 -10.21 -14.76
N PRO A 830 -18.03 -9.51 -13.86
CA PRO A 830 -16.73 -8.91 -14.17
C PRO A 830 -15.63 -9.90 -14.54
N GLU A 831 -15.75 -11.17 -14.17
CA GLU A 831 -14.82 -12.25 -14.53
C GLU A 831 -14.97 -12.74 -15.98
N SER A 832 -16.09 -12.40 -16.62
CA SER A 832 -16.42 -12.87 -17.96
C SER A 832 -15.55 -12.20 -19.02
N LEU A 833 -15.17 -12.97 -20.05
CA LEU A 833 -14.38 -12.46 -21.17
C LEU A 833 -15.09 -11.32 -21.92
N GLU A 834 -16.42 -11.40 -22.01
CA GLU A 834 -17.26 -10.36 -22.59
C GLU A 834 -17.11 -9.04 -21.84
N CYS A 835 -17.29 -9.05 -20.52
CA CYS A 835 -17.11 -7.88 -19.68
C CYS A 835 -15.70 -7.30 -19.79
N THR A 836 -14.66 -8.14 -19.66
CA THR A 836 -13.26 -7.69 -19.76
C THR A 836 -12.97 -6.98 -21.07
N ARG A 837 -13.40 -7.57 -22.19
CA ARG A 837 -13.19 -7.00 -23.52
C ARG A 837 -14.01 -5.74 -23.74
N GLN A 838 -15.23 -5.69 -23.23
CA GLN A 838 -16.10 -4.52 -23.35
C GLN A 838 -15.54 -3.33 -22.56
N VAL A 839 -15.16 -3.51 -21.30
CA VAL A 839 -14.53 -2.46 -20.49
C VAL A 839 -13.23 -1.97 -21.13
N ARG A 840 -12.40 -2.89 -21.64
CA ARG A 840 -11.17 -2.56 -22.39
C ARG A 840 -11.47 -1.76 -23.66
N HIS A 841 -12.50 -2.16 -24.42
CA HIS A 841 -12.93 -1.47 -25.64
C HIS A 841 -13.39 -0.04 -25.36
N ILE A 842 -14.20 0.16 -24.32
CA ILE A 842 -14.65 1.48 -23.88
C ILE A 842 -13.44 2.35 -23.51
N GLY A 843 -12.51 1.84 -22.69
CA GLY A 843 -11.30 2.56 -22.33
C GLY A 843 -10.44 2.97 -23.54
N GLU A 844 -10.40 2.13 -24.59
CA GLU A 844 -9.71 2.43 -25.85
C GLU A 844 -10.41 3.51 -26.67
N GLN A 845 -11.74 3.48 -26.77
CA GLN A 845 -12.52 4.52 -27.43
C GLN A 845 -12.36 5.86 -26.71
N ASN A 846 -12.46 5.85 -25.37
CA ASN A 846 -12.29 7.04 -24.54
C ASN A 846 -10.87 7.60 -24.64
N TRP A 847 -9.82 6.76 -24.72
CA TRP A 847 -8.46 7.24 -25.00
C TRP A 847 -8.37 7.96 -26.35
N ARG A 848 -8.94 7.40 -27.42
CA ARG A 848 -8.94 8.06 -28.75
C ARG A 848 -9.64 9.42 -28.69
N GLN A 849 -10.76 9.49 -27.98
CA GLN A 849 -11.49 10.75 -27.78
C GLN A 849 -10.69 11.75 -26.94
N PHE A 850 -10.10 11.31 -25.82
CA PHE A 850 -9.28 12.12 -24.94
C PHE A 850 -8.05 12.67 -25.67
N ALA A 851 -7.34 11.82 -26.42
CA ALA A 851 -6.12 12.15 -27.14
C ALA A 851 -6.33 12.95 -28.43
N SER A 852 -7.54 12.96 -29.00
CA SER A 852 -7.86 13.63 -30.28
C SER A 852 -7.52 15.12 -30.29
N SER A 853 -7.11 15.64 -31.44
CA SER A 853 -6.95 17.09 -31.67
C SER A 853 -8.28 17.84 -31.67
N GLU A 854 -9.39 17.16 -31.98
CA GLU A 854 -10.72 17.76 -31.98
C GLU A 854 -11.35 17.70 -30.59
N VAL A 855 -11.83 18.84 -30.10
CA VAL A 855 -12.49 18.94 -28.80
C VAL A 855 -13.90 18.35 -28.89
N SER A 856 -14.20 17.42 -27.98
CA SER A 856 -15.51 16.80 -27.83
C SER A 856 -15.82 16.55 -26.35
N GLU A 857 -17.11 16.41 -26.04
CA GLU A 857 -17.58 16.10 -24.68
C GLU A 857 -17.37 14.61 -24.37
N MET A 858 -16.65 14.31 -23.30
CA MET A 858 -16.58 12.95 -22.75
C MET A 858 -17.78 12.68 -21.82
N ARG A 859 -18.35 11.48 -21.92
CA ARG A 859 -19.50 11.04 -21.09
C ARG A 859 -19.12 10.08 -19.98
N GLY A 860 -17.95 9.45 -20.10
CA GLY A 860 -17.34 8.63 -19.07
C GLY A 860 -15.88 9.02 -18.92
N HIS A 861 -15.28 8.65 -17.80
CA HIS A 861 -13.93 9.01 -17.41
C HIS A 861 -12.90 7.91 -17.60
N LEU A 862 -13.31 6.65 -17.77
CA LEU A 862 -12.44 5.49 -17.88
C LEU A 862 -11.66 5.54 -19.19
N VAL A 863 -10.34 5.60 -19.09
CA VAL A 863 -9.43 5.69 -20.22
C VAL A 863 -8.42 4.56 -20.10
N LYS A 864 -8.10 3.88 -21.21
CA LYS A 864 -7.01 2.88 -21.24
C LYS A 864 -5.73 3.56 -20.74
N TYR A 865 -5.04 2.95 -19.78
CA TYR A 865 -3.73 3.47 -19.39
C TYR A 865 -2.81 3.50 -20.63
N PRO A 866 -2.06 4.59 -20.91
CA PRO A 866 -1.52 4.87 -22.25
C PRO A 866 -0.28 4.04 -22.64
N VAL A 867 -0.31 2.73 -22.36
CA VAL A 867 0.67 1.74 -22.75
C VAL A 867 0.05 0.69 -23.68
N SER A 868 0.88 0.17 -24.58
CA SER A 868 0.63 -1.05 -25.34
C SER A 868 1.26 -2.24 -24.61
N VAL A 869 0.57 -3.38 -24.65
CA VAL A 869 1.02 -4.65 -24.10
C VAL A 869 1.14 -5.63 -25.26
N ALA A 870 2.36 -6.09 -25.54
CA ALA A 870 2.58 -7.11 -26.54
C ALA A 870 2.13 -8.50 -26.02
N ARG A 871 1.92 -9.46 -26.92
CA ARG A 871 1.51 -10.83 -26.53
C ARG A 871 2.50 -11.50 -25.57
N ASP A 872 3.79 -11.15 -25.68
CA ASP A 872 4.87 -11.65 -24.80
C ASP A 872 4.95 -10.95 -23.43
N GLY A 873 4.04 -10.01 -23.16
CA GLY A 873 3.98 -9.26 -21.90
C GLY A 873 4.82 -7.98 -21.88
N LYS A 874 5.55 -7.65 -22.96
CA LYS A 874 6.32 -6.40 -23.01
C LYS A 874 5.42 -5.17 -23.01
N VAL A 875 5.73 -4.24 -22.12
CA VAL A 875 5.01 -2.96 -21.96
C VAL A 875 5.79 -1.84 -22.65
N LYS A 876 5.13 -1.14 -23.56
CA LYS A 876 5.66 0.03 -24.31
C LYS A 876 4.65 1.16 -24.29
N PRO A 877 5.04 2.42 -24.55
CA PRO A 877 4.06 3.47 -24.79
C PRO A 877 3.11 3.10 -25.94
N LEU A 878 1.90 3.65 -25.96
CA LEU A 878 1.03 3.51 -27.14
C LEU A 878 1.72 4.11 -28.40
N PRO A 879 1.50 3.54 -29.60
CA PRO A 879 2.09 4.08 -30.83
C PRO A 879 1.77 5.58 -31.01
N GLY A 880 2.81 6.40 -31.19
CA GLY A 880 2.67 7.85 -31.32
C GLY A 880 2.48 8.61 -29.99
N CYS A 881 2.43 7.92 -28.85
CA CYS A 881 2.20 8.50 -27.52
C CYS A 881 3.41 8.23 -26.62
N ALA A 882 4.57 8.83 -26.93
CA ALA A 882 5.75 8.71 -26.08
C ALA A 882 5.61 9.51 -24.76
N ALA A 883 4.81 10.58 -24.79
CA ALA A 883 4.60 11.48 -23.66
C ALA A 883 3.11 11.76 -23.41
N PHE A 884 2.79 12.22 -22.19
CA PHE A 884 1.41 12.55 -21.86
C PHE A 884 0.89 13.74 -22.68
N PRO A 885 -0.38 13.71 -23.13
CA PRO A 885 -0.97 14.81 -23.87
C PRO A 885 -0.86 16.14 -23.08
N ASP A 886 -0.49 17.22 -23.77
CA ASP A 886 -0.39 18.61 -23.29
C ASP A 886 0.73 18.89 -22.26
N LEU A 887 1.01 17.98 -21.33
CA LEU A 887 1.97 18.17 -20.24
C LEU A 887 3.36 17.60 -20.53
N GLY A 888 3.48 16.64 -21.45
CA GLY A 888 4.73 15.96 -21.71
C GLY A 888 5.11 14.93 -20.64
N GLY A 889 6.40 14.61 -20.53
CA GLY A 889 6.90 13.56 -19.64
C GLY A 889 6.71 12.17 -20.23
N ASN A 890 7.72 11.29 -20.12
CA ASN A 890 7.65 9.96 -20.69
C ASN A 890 6.61 9.11 -19.94
N ILE A 891 5.66 8.51 -20.68
CA ILE A 891 4.59 7.67 -20.12
C ILE A 891 5.14 6.44 -19.39
N CYS A 892 6.24 5.87 -19.89
CA CYS A 892 6.92 4.73 -19.27
C CYS A 892 7.95 5.15 -18.22
N GLY A 893 8.03 6.44 -17.90
CA GLY A 893 9.00 7.00 -16.99
C GLY A 893 10.44 6.96 -17.50
N THR A 894 11.34 7.49 -16.69
CA THR A 894 12.78 7.56 -16.97
C THR A 894 13.56 7.28 -15.70
N PHE A 895 14.62 6.48 -15.80
CA PHE A 895 15.53 6.25 -14.69
C PHE A 895 16.45 7.45 -14.49
N LEU A 896 16.05 8.39 -13.65
CA LEU A 896 16.82 9.60 -13.31
C LEU A 896 17.42 9.47 -11.91
N PRO A 897 18.72 9.76 -11.67
CA PRO A 897 19.38 9.52 -10.38
C PRO A 897 18.71 10.33 -9.25
N ILE A 898 17.99 9.62 -8.38
CA ILE A 898 17.29 10.13 -7.20
C ILE A 898 17.35 9.07 -6.11
N GLN A 899 17.30 9.47 -4.84
CA GLN A 899 17.29 8.52 -3.72
C GLN A 899 16.07 7.58 -3.84
N GLU A 900 16.32 6.28 -3.89
CA GLU A 900 15.31 5.27 -4.21
C GLU A 900 14.12 5.32 -3.25
N ASN A 901 14.39 5.43 -1.95
CA ASN A 901 13.40 5.49 -0.88
C ASN A 901 12.43 6.70 -0.97
N LEU A 902 12.72 7.72 -1.79
CA LEU A 902 11.76 8.77 -2.10
C LEU A 902 10.64 8.29 -3.03
N THR A 903 10.91 7.28 -3.85
CA THR A 903 10.12 6.91 -5.04
C THR A 903 9.56 5.50 -5.02
N ILE A 904 9.88 4.70 -3.99
CA ILE A 904 9.38 3.33 -3.81
C ILE A 904 8.45 3.16 -2.61
#